data_AF-T0FL84-F1
#
_entry.id   AF-T0FL84-F1
#
_cell.length_a   1.000
_cell.length_b   1.000
_cell.length_c   1.000
_cell.angle_alpha   90.00
_cell.angle_beta   90.00
_cell.angle_gamma   90.00
#
_symmetry.space_group_name_H-M   'P 1'
#
loop_
_entity.id
_entity.type
_entity.pdbx_description
1 polymer ?
#
loop_
_entity_poly.entity_id
_entity_poly.type
_entity_poly.pdbx_seq_one_letter_code
_entity_poly.pdbx_strand_id
1 'polypeptide(L)'
;MLQFHFFQFLDWDLLKFFFYFLSFIGVFLTIRLRFPQLRFLFLAIKIFSGNMDYKGSRGRLVHSQAFFSGTASSLLPGAVIGSALALMIGGPGVLFWIWISSFFIMPLRFVSSTLAIRFRTKTVSGRYLSGPMYFIESALKARWLAVGFAAIGLLTVLVMGGVVPMLYVTHIANRVFEINGMTVPFLLSVILVFIVLGGIRRVGKISAYLAPIGIFLFFMGYFFLFKGSLMNFKDFIWLSFKEAFQPTAAITGGGFALARIYSMASGIFFVSTETGIGKSAGLSGVVRTDYPAKQGLVSMLATFFEGFIISTLVVYVLSSYGAFKMEEQLVFLNALFQGNTNPVNIAFFGSFLLFGVVSITGWFYTGEQKALYVFGEKFANFFRILFLFTILAVAYLYVKNGEQILFEAFGLGYSLSIITAVPVLISLVLLEKIARTELKRFLTESGARYEVLKDFYLLILSIVPKNLLSRLFGLLASSRLPRFILIPILKAFARAYKINVDEAELEIQEYNSLNEFFTRALKAEARIIDSADDEMVSPVDAKITGYGDINQRIIIQAKGVDYNLKELLGGSKYLEDFTNGKYITFYLSPQDYHRIHSPAYGKILGYYYEPGKLFPVNELAVFGIRGLFPKNERLITYLQTEYGKVAVIKVGASNVGRIRVTYDNKIVTNTLIRTTRTVEYKEVSIMIDKGAELGRFEMGSTVILLMEKDTFQFSSLVVNEKITYGTTIGKFKKKKCKLPK
;
A
#
# COMPACT_ATOMS: atom_id res chain seq x y z
N MET A 1 31.73 34.69 14.31
CA MET A 1 31.81 34.67 12.83
C MET A 1 32.63 33.45 12.41
N LEU A 2 32.07 32.24 12.55
CA LEU A 2 32.66 31.03 11.98
C LEU A 2 32.37 31.08 10.47
N GLN A 3 33.34 31.48 9.65
CA GLN A 3 33.32 31.20 8.22
C GLN A 3 33.46 29.69 8.05
N PHE A 4 32.36 28.96 8.23
CA PHE A 4 32.29 27.56 7.85
C PHE A 4 32.41 27.50 6.33
N HIS A 5 33.59 27.14 5.82
CA HIS A 5 33.71 26.55 4.48
C HIS A 5 33.04 25.17 4.54
N PHE A 6 31.69 25.16 4.58
CA PHE A 6 30.85 23.96 4.62
C PHE A 6 31.10 23.06 3.40
N PHE A 7 31.77 23.57 2.37
CA PHE A 7 32.19 22.85 1.17
C PHE A 7 33.69 23.06 0.92
N GLN A 8 34.48 21.98 0.89
CA GLN A 8 35.90 22.03 0.48
C GLN A 8 36.09 22.14 -1.04
N PHE A 9 35.06 21.86 -1.85
CA PHE A 9 35.19 21.77 -3.32
C PHE A 9 34.21 22.61 -4.15
N LEU A 10 33.01 22.96 -3.66
CA LEU A 10 31.93 23.60 -4.46
C LEU A 10 31.13 24.63 -3.62
N ASP A 11 30.95 25.86 -4.09
CA ASP A 11 30.24 26.93 -3.35
C ASP A 11 28.75 26.59 -3.09
N TRP A 12 28.17 27.11 -1.98
CA TRP A 12 26.74 27.06 -1.65
C TRP A 12 25.87 27.53 -2.82
N ASP A 13 26.41 28.41 -3.65
CA ASP A 13 25.80 28.91 -4.87
C ASP A 13 25.49 27.83 -5.93
N LEU A 14 25.97 26.60 -5.80
CA LEU A 14 25.57 25.50 -6.69
C LEU A 14 24.23 24.87 -6.31
N LEU A 15 23.79 25.03 -5.06
CA LEU A 15 22.49 24.55 -4.62
C LEU A 15 21.34 25.25 -5.35
N LYS A 16 21.46 26.55 -5.65
CA LYS A 16 20.47 27.28 -6.46
C LYS A 16 20.40 26.72 -7.89
N PHE A 17 21.53 26.44 -8.53
CA PHE A 17 21.54 25.87 -9.89
C PHE A 17 20.96 24.45 -9.91
N PHE A 18 21.34 23.62 -8.93
CA PHE A 18 20.74 22.31 -8.73
C PHE A 18 19.22 22.41 -8.55
N PHE A 19 18.75 23.31 -7.69
CA PHE A 19 17.33 23.53 -7.45
C PHE A 19 16.58 24.02 -8.69
N TYR A 20 17.14 24.96 -9.46
CA TYR A 20 16.54 25.42 -10.71
C TYR A 20 16.43 24.30 -11.73
N PHE A 21 17.49 23.51 -11.88
CA PHE A 21 17.48 22.38 -12.80
C PHE A 21 16.45 21.33 -12.39
N LEU A 22 16.41 20.99 -11.10
CA LEU A 22 15.44 20.05 -10.54
C LEU A 22 14.00 20.54 -10.71
N SER A 23 13.73 21.82 -10.42
CA SER A 23 12.40 22.43 -10.52
C SER A 23 11.92 22.52 -11.95
N PHE A 24 12.79 22.92 -12.89
CA PHE A 24 12.48 22.93 -14.32
C PHE A 24 12.05 21.55 -14.81
N ILE A 25 12.80 20.50 -14.44
CA ILE A 25 12.47 19.12 -14.79
C ILE A 25 11.16 18.68 -14.13
N GLY A 26 10.95 19.02 -12.86
CA GLY A 26 9.72 18.71 -12.14
C GLY A 26 8.48 19.29 -12.83
N VAL A 27 8.52 20.58 -13.17
CA VAL A 27 7.44 21.27 -13.91
C VAL A 27 7.26 20.64 -15.29
N PHE A 28 8.34 20.41 -16.04
CA PHE A 28 8.31 19.75 -17.33
C PHE A 28 7.62 18.38 -17.27
N LEU A 29 8.04 17.51 -16.34
CA LEU A 29 7.47 16.18 -16.17
C LEU A 29 6.02 16.23 -15.69
N THR A 30 5.68 17.15 -14.80
CA THR A 30 4.31 17.39 -14.33
C THR A 30 3.38 17.68 -15.51
N ILE A 31 3.76 18.62 -16.38
CA ILE A 31 2.95 19.01 -17.55
C ILE A 31 2.90 17.86 -18.56
N ARG A 32 4.04 17.25 -18.90
CA ARG A 32 4.14 16.16 -19.88
C ARG A 32 3.35 14.91 -19.48
N LEU A 33 3.29 14.60 -18.20
CA LEU A 33 2.53 13.47 -17.65
C LEU A 33 1.09 13.85 -17.27
N ARG A 34 0.68 15.11 -17.50
CA ARG A 34 -0.66 15.66 -17.20
C ARG A 34 -1.02 15.53 -15.72
N PHE A 35 -0.19 16.10 -14.84
CA PHE A 35 -0.40 16.18 -13.39
C PHE A 35 -0.67 14.82 -12.72
N PRO A 36 0.25 13.84 -12.84
CA PRO A 36 0.06 12.51 -12.27
C PRO A 36 -0.12 12.53 -10.74
N GLN A 37 0.47 13.51 -10.05
CA GLN A 37 0.38 13.68 -8.60
C GLN A 37 -1.03 14.02 -8.11
N LEU A 38 -1.88 14.63 -8.95
CA LEU A 38 -3.29 14.86 -8.62
C LEU A 38 -4.16 13.69 -9.07
N ARG A 39 -3.92 13.19 -10.29
CA ARG A 39 -4.77 12.19 -10.93
C ARG A 39 -4.63 10.79 -10.34
N PHE A 40 -3.46 10.45 -9.79
CA PHE A 40 -3.13 9.09 -9.39
C PHE A 40 -2.67 8.97 -7.93
N LEU A 41 -2.85 10.01 -7.10
CA LEU A 41 -2.46 9.96 -5.69
C LEU A 41 -3.12 8.79 -4.95
N PHE A 42 -4.45 8.69 -5.03
CA PHE A 42 -5.19 7.62 -4.36
C PHE A 42 -4.93 6.24 -4.97
N LEU A 43 -4.75 6.18 -6.29
CA LEU A 43 -4.31 4.96 -6.98
C LEU A 43 -2.94 4.50 -6.48
N ALA A 44 -1.98 5.42 -6.29
CA ALA A 44 -0.68 5.12 -5.72
C ALA A 44 -0.78 4.54 -4.30
N ILE A 45 -1.64 5.11 -3.44
CA ILE A 45 -1.87 4.59 -2.09
C ILE A 45 -2.52 3.20 -2.15
N LYS A 46 -3.46 2.98 -3.06
CA LYS A 46 -4.09 1.67 -3.28
C LYS A 46 -3.07 0.62 -3.73
N ILE A 47 -2.14 0.97 -4.63
CA ILE A 47 -1.03 0.08 -5.03
C ILE A 47 -0.10 -0.17 -3.84
N PHE A 48 0.28 0.88 -3.10
CA PHE A 48 1.14 0.78 -1.92
C PHE A 48 0.58 -0.18 -0.86
N SER A 49 -0.75 -0.20 -0.66
CA SER A 49 -1.43 -1.11 0.28
C SER A 49 -1.41 -2.59 -0.13
N GLY A 50 -0.90 -2.93 -1.32
CA GLY A 50 -0.86 -4.29 -1.86
C GLY A 50 -2.19 -4.77 -2.46
N ASN A 51 -3.23 -3.92 -2.52
CA ASN A 51 -4.53 -4.30 -3.05
C ASN A 51 -4.51 -4.63 -4.56
N MET A 52 -3.47 -4.19 -5.27
CA MET A 52 -3.26 -4.38 -6.71
C MET A 52 -2.04 -5.26 -7.03
N ASP A 53 -1.53 -6.00 -6.05
CA ASP A 53 -0.43 -6.95 -6.22
C ASP A 53 -0.92 -8.21 -6.92
N TYR A 54 -0.12 -8.72 -7.85
CA TYR A 54 -0.35 -9.99 -8.52
C TYR A 54 0.68 -11.03 -8.07
N LYS A 55 0.21 -12.21 -7.60
CA LYS A 55 1.08 -13.24 -7.01
C LYS A 55 2.07 -13.85 -8.01
N GLY A 56 1.73 -13.86 -9.31
CA GLY A 56 2.61 -14.35 -10.38
C GLY A 56 3.62 -13.31 -10.91
N SER A 57 3.64 -12.10 -10.37
CA SER A 57 4.54 -11.05 -10.85
C SER A 57 6.01 -11.34 -10.54
N ARG A 58 6.90 -10.80 -11.37
CA ARG A 58 8.36 -10.99 -11.26
C ARG A 58 8.98 -9.94 -10.35
N GLY A 59 9.79 -10.34 -9.37
CA GLY A 59 10.55 -9.45 -8.49
C GLY A 59 10.86 -10.10 -7.13
N ARG A 60 11.49 -9.34 -6.22
CA ARG A 60 11.88 -9.81 -4.88
C ARG A 60 11.24 -9.06 -3.73
N LEU A 61 10.77 -7.83 -3.94
CA LEU A 61 10.13 -6.98 -2.91
C LEU A 61 8.68 -6.66 -3.29
N VAL A 62 7.81 -6.45 -2.30
CA VAL A 62 6.50 -5.82 -2.55
C VAL A 62 6.64 -4.29 -2.60
N HIS A 63 5.62 -3.60 -3.13
CA HIS A 63 5.64 -2.14 -3.29
C HIS A 63 5.95 -1.39 -1.99
N SER A 64 5.30 -1.76 -0.88
CA SER A 64 5.52 -1.13 0.43
C SER A 64 6.93 -1.37 0.99
N GLN A 65 7.51 -2.56 0.79
CA GLN A 65 8.87 -2.86 1.20
C GLN A 65 9.88 -1.95 0.49
N ALA A 66 9.76 -1.81 -0.84
CA ALA A 66 10.63 -0.90 -1.58
C ALA A 66 10.38 0.57 -1.22
N PHE A 67 9.13 0.96 -0.99
CA PHE A 67 8.79 2.30 -0.51
C PHE A 67 9.46 2.62 0.82
N PHE A 68 9.35 1.74 1.82
CA PHE A 68 9.96 1.97 3.14
C PHE A 68 11.48 1.89 3.09
N SER A 69 12.07 0.93 2.38
CA SER A 69 13.53 0.90 2.18
C SER A 69 14.06 2.15 1.48
N GLY A 70 13.28 2.75 0.58
CA GLY A 70 13.68 3.92 -0.20
C GLY A 70 13.38 5.27 0.46
N THR A 71 12.21 5.43 1.08
CA THR A 71 11.72 6.69 1.65
C THR A 71 12.13 6.85 3.10
N ALA A 72 11.97 5.79 3.91
CA ALA A 72 12.29 5.89 5.33
C ALA A 72 13.79 6.05 5.58
N SER A 73 14.60 5.60 4.62
CA SER A 73 16.04 5.81 4.60
C SER A 73 16.44 7.29 4.41
N SER A 74 15.52 8.14 3.94
CA SER A 74 15.76 9.58 3.72
C SER A 74 15.04 10.45 4.76
N LEU A 75 14.32 9.86 5.73
CA LEU A 75 13.55 10.63 6.72
C LEU A 75 14.45 11.40 7.68
N LEU A 76 15.41 10.74 8.32
CA LEU A 76 16.31 11.40 9.28
C LEU A 76 17.32 12.33 8.59
N PRO A 77 18.33 11.80 7.85
CA PRO A 77 19.38 12.65 7.29
C PRO A 77 18.86 13.61 6.21
N GLY A 78 17.69 13.32 5.64
CA GLY A 78 17.08 14.10 4.57
C GLY A 78 15.96 15.00 5.04
N ALA A 79 14.78 14.47 5.28
CA ALA A 79 13.59 15.30 5.52
C ALA A 79 13.65 16.08 6.83
N VAL A 80 14.11 15.48 7.93
CA VAL A 80 14.20 16.16 9.23
C VAL A 80 15.30 17.21 9.21
N ILE A 81 16.53 16.80 8.94
CA ILE A 81 17.69 17.69 8.96
C ILE A 81 17.66 18.70 7.81
N GLY A 82 17.31 18.26 6.60
CA GLY A 82 17.19 19.15 5.45
C GLY A 82 16.15 20.24 5.65
N SER A 83 15.09 19.99 6.41
CA SER A 83 14.10 21.03 6.76
C SER A 83 14.66 22.02 7.78
N ALA A 84 15.42 21.56 8.78
CA ALA A 84 16.09 22.43 9.75
C ALA A 84 17.14 23.33 9.06
N LEU A 85 17.94 22.76 8.16
CA LEU A 85 18.92 23.50 7.35
C LEU A 85 18.24 24.47 6.38
N ALA A 86 17.13 24.08 5.75
CA ALA A 86 16.37 24.96 4.88
C ALA A 86 15.79 26.15 5.65
N LEU A 87 15.23 25.91 6.85
CA LEU A 87 14.76 26.96 7.75
C LEU A 87 15.89 27.93 8.13
N MET A 88 17.08 27.39 8.40
CA MET A 88 18.25 28.20 8.74
C MET A 88 18.66 29.18 7.64
N ILE A 89 18.51 28.78 6.38
CA ILE A 89 18.90 29.59 5.23
C ILE A 89 17.77 30.54 4.83
N GLY A 90 16.53 30.05 4.77
CA GLY A 90 15.40 30.76 4.16
C GLY A 90 14.36 31.33 5.13
N GLY A 91 14.48 31.07 6.42
CA GLY A 91 13.44 31.40 7.41
C GLY A 91 12.13 30.61 7.19
N PRO A 92 11.07 30.90 7.96
CA PRO A 92 9.80 30.15 7.92
C PRO A 92 9.12 30.13 6.53
N GLY A 93 9.41 31.14 5.71
CA GLY A 93 8.92 31.26 4.35
C GLY A 93 9.38 30.16 3.40
N VAL A 94 10.49 29.47 3.72
CA VAL A 94 11.00 28.37 2.89
C VAL A 94 10.00 27.21 2.76
N LEU A 95 9.16 26.99 3.77
CA LEU A 95 8.21 25.89 3.79
C LEU A 95 7.22 25.97 2.62
N PHE A 96 6.75 27.17 2.30
CA PHE A 96 5.87 27.40 1.15
C PHE A 96 6.53 26.97 -0.16
N TRP A 97 7.81 27.34 -0.36
CA TRP A 97 8.58 26.97 -1.54
C TRP A 97 8.91 25.48 -1.59
N ILE A 98 9.14 24.84 -0.44
CA ILE A 98 9.28 23.37 -0.34
C ILE A 98 8.00 22.67 -0.78
N TRP A 99 6.81 23.15 -0.38
CA TRP A 99 5.53 22.57 -0.80
C TRP A 99 5.31 22.65 -2.31
N ILE A 100 5.46 23.85 -2.88
CA ILE A 100 5.32 24.07 -4.32
C ILE A 100 6.30 23.20 -5.09
N SER A 101 7.56 23.21 -4.69
CA SER A 101 8.61 22.44 -5.38
C SER A 101 8.36 20.94 -5.26
N SER A 102 7.99 20.46 -4.07
CA SER A 102 7.69 19.06 -3.82
C SER A 102 6.52 18.56 -4.66
N PHE A 103 5.48 19.39 -4.85
CA PHE A 103 4.37 19.10 -5.76
C PHE A 103 4.85 18.86 -7.20
N PHE A 104 5.73 19.73 -7.72
CA PHE A 104 6.24 19.60 -9.09
C PHE A 104 7.31 18.51 -9.24
N ILE A 105 8.02 18.15 -8.17
CA ILE A 105 9.11 17.17 -8.19
C ILE A 105 8.61 15.73 -8.06
N MET A 106 7.42 15.48 -7.50
CA MET A 106 6.85 14.12 -7.38
C MET A 106 6.96 13.25 -8.65
N PRO A 107 6.64 13.75 -9.87
CA PRO A 107 6.73 12.95 -11.09
C PRO A 107 8.16 12.47 -11.43
N LEU A 108 9.18 13.13 -10.90
CA LEU A 108 10.57 12.74 -11.09
C LEU A 108 10.84 11.35 -10.49
N ARG A 109 10.33 11.10 -9.27
CA ARG A 109 10.41 9.77 -8.64
C ARG A 109 9.59 8.72 -9.39
N PHE A 110 8.46 9.14 -9.99
CA PHE A 110 7.66 8.27 -10.86
C PHE A 110 8.43 7.81 -12.10
N VAL A 111 8.99 8.75 -12.86
CA VAL A 111 9.74 8.42 -14.09
C VAL A 111 10.93 7.55 -13.74
N SER A 112 11.73 7.95 -12.74
CA SER A 112 12.94 7.23 -12.33
C SER A 112 12.66 5.78 -11.92
N SER A 113 11.64 5.55 -11.10
CA SER A 113 11.29 4.19 -10.62
C SER A 113 10.63 3.34 -11.70
N THR A 114 9.85 3.95 -12.60
CA THR A 114 9.25 3.27 -13.76
C THR A 114 10.34 2.78 -14.71
N LEU A 115 11.31 3.64 -15.05
CA LEU A 115 12.46 3.29 -15.90
C LEU A 115 13.32 2.21 -15.25
N ALA A 116 13.54 2.28 -13.94
CA ALA A 116 14.34 1.28 -13.22
C ALA A 116 13.76 -0.14 -13.34
N ILE A 117 12.44 -0.30 -13.33
CA ILE A 117 11.80 -1.61 -13.54
C ILE A 117 11.79 -1.98 -15.01
N ARG A 118 11.55 -1.03 -15.90
CA ARG A 118 11.50 -1.28 -17.34
C ARG A 118 12.84 -1.80 -17.89
N PHE A 119 13.95 -1.25 -17.39
CA PHE A 119 15.31 -1.55 -17.85
C PHE A 119 16.10 -2.44 -16.88
N ARG A 120 15.44 -3.08 -15.90
CA ARG A 120 16.12 -4.05 -15.04
C ARG A 120 16.56 -5.28 -15.83
N THR A 121 17.76 -5.76 -15.55
CA THR A 121 18.28 -7.02 -16.10
C THR A 121 18.33 -8.09 -15.01
N LYS A 122 18.50 -9.35 -15.42
CA LYS A 122 18.58 -10.48 -14.49
C LYS A 122 19.91 -11.20 -14.72
N THR A 123 20.66 -11.43 -13.64
CA THR A 123 21.88 -12.24 -13.70
C THR A 123 21.56 -13.72 -13.88
N VAL A 124 22.57 -14.51 -14.25
CA VAL A 124 22.50 -15.99 -14.24
C VAL A 124 22.12 -16.50 -12.85
N SER A 125 22.66 -15.88 -11.79
CA SER A 125 22.32 -16.14 -10.38
C SER A 125 20.88 -15.72 -9.99
N GLY A 126 20.12 -15.17 -10.94
CA GLY A 126 18.73 -14.78 -10.78
C GLY A 126 18.50 -13.52 -9.94
N ARG A 127 19.54 -12.70 -9.73
CA ARG A 127 19.44 -11.38 -9.09
C ARG A 127 18.95 -10.35 -10.10
N TYR A 128 18.11 -9.43 -9.65
CA TYR A 128 17.70 -8.29 -10.46
C TYR A 128 18.75 -7.20 -10.30
N LEU A 129 19.21 -6.70 -11.45
CA LEU A 129 20.11 -5.57 -11.56
C LEU A 129 19.33 -4.36 -12.03
N SER A 130 19.35 -3.28 -11.26
CA SER A 130 18.54 -2.10 -11.54
C SER A 130 19.11 -0.81 -10.96
N GLY A 131 18.74 0.30 -11.58
CA GLY A 131 19.17 1.64 -11.21
C GLY A 131 19.43 2.49 -12.45
N PRO A 132 19.82 3.78 -12.27
CA PRO A 132 19.94 4.69 -13.41
C PRO A 132 20.98 4.32 -14.45
N MET A 133 22.10 3.73 -14.04
CA MET A 133 23.14 3.23 -14.95
C MET A 133 22.57 2.30 -16.04
N TYR A 134 21.60 1.45 -15.70
CA TYR A 134 21.03 0.49 -16.66
C TYR A 134 20.16 1.16 -17.71
N PHE A 135 19.32 2.14 -17.34
CA PHE A 135 18.52 2.85 -18.34
C PHE A 135 19.33 3.92 -19.09
N ILE A 136 20.38 4.50 -18.48
CA ILE A 136 21.32 5.38 -19.18
C ILE A 136 22.03 4.58 -20.28
N GLU A 137 22.58 3.41 -19.96
CA GLU A 137 23.26 2.58 -20.95
C GLU A 137 22.27 2.01 -21.98
N SER A 138 21.18 1.39 -21.53
CA SER A 138 20.29 0.64 -22.44
C SER A 138 19.42 1.55 -23.31
N ALA A 139 18.95 2.68 -22.78
CA ALA A 139 18.00 3.55 -23.48
C ALA A 139 18.69 4.72 -24.18
N LEU A 140 19.71 5.34 -23.56
CA LEU A 140 20.46 6.44 -24.18
C LEU A 140 21.70 5.97 -24.96
N LYS A 141 22.05 4.68 -24.88
CA LYS A 141 23.26 4.11 -25.50
C LYS A 141 24.56 4.81 -25.05
N ALA A 142 24.54 5.39 -23.85
CA ALA A 142 25.63 6.19 -23.30
C ALA A 142 26.38 5.44 -22.18
N ARG A 143 27.13 4.40 -22.54
CA ARG A 143 27.85 3.56 -21.56
C ARG A 143 28.85 4.35 -20.72
N TRP A 144 29.58 5.29 -21.32
CA TRP A 144 30.53 6.15 -20.61
C TRP A 144 29.85 6.97 -19.49
N LEU A 145 28.66 7.51 -19.78
CA LEU A 145 27.87 8.28 -18.81
C LEU A 145 27.33 7.37 -17.70
N ALA A 146 26.89 6.16 -18.03
CA ALA A 146 26.43 5.18 -17.05
C ALA A 146 27.55 4.72 -16.10
N VAL A 147 28.75 4.48 -16.62
CA VAL A 147 29.94 4.12 -15.84
C VAL A 147 30.36 5.30 -14.96
N GLY A 148 30.44 6.52 -15.50
CA GLY A 148 30.73 7.73 -14.72
C GLY A 148 29.73 7.96 -13.59
N PHE A 149 28.43 7.85 -13.87
CA PHE A 149 27.37 7.93 -12.87
C PHE A 149 27.49 6.85 -11.78
N ALA A 150 27.86 5.63 -12.16
CA ALA A 150 28.02 4.54 -11.19
C ALA A 150 29.26 4.75 -10.31
N ALA A 151 30.39 5.18 -10.88
CA ALA A 151 31.63 5.44 -10.15
C ALA A 151 31.50 6.60 -9.15
N ILE A 152 31.03 7.78 -9.59
CA ILE A 152 30.79 8.93 -8.69
C ILE A 152 29.67 8.59 -7.69
N GLY A 153 28.67 7.84 -8.15
CA GLY A 153 27.60 7.36 -7.30
C GLY A 153 28.08 6.42 -6.18
N LEU A 154 29.16 5.65 -6.36
CA LEU A 154 29.75 4.82 -5.30
C LEU A 154 30.36 5.69 -4.19
N LEU A 155 31.07 6.75 -4.56
CA LEU A 155 31.60 7.72 -3.59
C LEU A 155 30.45 8.42 -2.84
N THR A 156 29.40 8.80 -3.57
CA THR A 156 28.18 9.36 -2.97
C THR A 156 27.54 8.39 -1.98
N VAL A 157 27.46 7.09 -2.30
CA VAL A 157 26.94 6.07 -1.37
C VAL A 157 27.80 5.96 -0.12
N LEU A 158 29.13 5.94 -0.25
CA LEU A 158 30.03 5.83 0.91
C LEU A 158 29.85 7.01 1.87
N VAL A 159 29.80 8.24 1.34
CA VAL A 159 29.74 9.45 2.16
C VAL A 159 28.31 9.75 2.60
N MET A 160 27.41 10.08 1.66
CA MET A 160 26.04 10.50 1.95
C MET A 160 25.17 9.35 2.50
N GLY A 161 25.44 8.12 2.06
CA GLY A 161 24.64 6.95 2.44
C GLY A 161 25.18 6.13 3.60
N GLY A 162 26.49 6.15 3.82
CA GLY A 162 27.16 5.39 4.88
C GLY A 162 27.60 6.29 6.02
N VAL A 163 28.58 7.16 5.75
CA VAL A 163 29.23 8.01 6.76
C VAL A 163 28.22 8.95 7.43
N VAL A 164 27.50 9.77 6.64
CA VAL A 164 26.58 10.79 7.17
C VAL A 164 25.54 10.20 8.13
N PRO A 165 24.79 9.14 7.77
CA PRO A 165 23.82 8.54 8.71
C PRO A 165 24.49 7.85 9.90
N MET A 166 25.66 7.24 9.74
CA MET A 166 26.40 6.61 10.83
C MET A 166 26.84 7.65 11.87
N LEU A 167 27.41 8.77 11.42
CA LEU A 167 27.84 9.85 12.29
C LEU A 167 26.65 10.49 13.00
N TYR A 168 25.51 10.66 12.33
CA TYR A 168 24.29 11.16 12.97
C TYR A 168 23.78 10.28 14.09
N VAL A 169 23.68 8.98 13.83
CA VAL A 169 23.22 8.05 14.86
C VAL A 169 24.20 8.06 16.03
N THR A 170 25.50 8.11 15.75
CA THR A 170 26.54 8.22 16.79
C THR A 170 26.39 9.51 17.59
N HIS A 171 26.12 10.64 16.94
CA HIS A 171 25.91 11.93 17.59
C HIS A 171 24.67 11.91 18.51
N ILE A 172 23.53 11.41 18.02
CA ILE A 172 22.29 11.30 18.81
C ILE A 172 22.49 10.32 19.97
N ALA A 173 23.15 9.18 19.74
CA ALA A 173 23.42 8.20 20.78
C ALA A 173 24.33 8.74 21.89
N ASN A 174 25.30 9.58 21.53
CA ASN A 174 26.16 10.27 22.48
C ASN A 174 25.37 11.31 23.28
N ARG A 175 24.64 12.21 22.60
CA ARG A 175 23.98 13.36 23.24
C ARG A 175 22.73 13.00 24.03
N VAL A 176 21.97 12.00 23.58
CA VAL A 176 20.71 11.59 24.22
C VAL A 176 20.96 10.39 25.13
N PHE A 177 21.53 9.32 24.60
CA PHE A 177 21.61 8.05 25.32
C PHE A 177 22.89 7.92 26.16
N GLU A 178 23.75 8.95 26.15
CA GLU A 178 25.04 8.99 26.86
C GLU A 178 25.98 7.82 26.48
N ILE A 179 25.77 7.23 25.30
CA ILE A 179 26.59 6.14 24.78
C ILE A 179 27.78 6.74 24.05
N ASN A 180 28.93 6.76 24.74
CA ASN A 180 30.16 7.35 24.24
C ASN A 180 31.04 6.37 23.44
N GLY A 181 31.96 6.92 22.66
CA GLY A 181 32.99 6.17 21.95
C GLY A 181 32.50 5.36 20.73
N MET A 182 33.19 4.27 20.44
CA MET A 182 32.95 3.43 19.25
C MET A 182 31.83 2.40 19.42
N THR A 183 31.18 2.35 20.59
CA THR A 183 30.16 1.35 20.93
C THR A 183 29.00 1.34 19.92
N VAL A 184 28.45 2.51 19.60
CA VAL A 184 27.33 2.65 18.67
C VAL A 184 27.75 2.32 17.23
N PRO A 185 28.83 2.90 16.67
CA PRO A 185 29.34 2.51 15.36
C PRO A 185 29.59 1.00 15.22
N PHE A 186 30.17 0.37 16.24
CA PHE A 186 30.48 -1.06 16.21
C PHE A 186 29.20 -1.91 16.25
N LEU A 187 28.30 -1.67 17.21
CA LEU A 187 27.03 -2.38 17.32
C LEU A 187 26.19 -2.23 16.05
N LEU A 188 26.08 -1.01 15.51
CA LEU A 188 25.39 -0.78 14.25
C LEU A 188 26.04 -1.53 13.10
N SER A 189 27.36 -1.54 13.00
CA SER A 189 28.06 -2.27 11.94
C SER A 189 27.80 -3.77 12.02
N VAL A 190 27.77 -4.36 13.22
CA VAL A 190 27.37 -5.76 13.42
C VAL A 190 25.93 -6.00 12.94
N ILE A 191 24.99 -5.16 13.35
CA ILE A 191 23.58 -5.24 12.90
C ILE A 191 23.51 -5.14 11.37
N LEU A 192 24.23 -4.19 10.77
CA LEU A 192 24.26 -3.97 9.34
C LEU A 192 24.79 -5.20 8.59
N VAL A 193 25.86 -5.83 9.07
CA VAL A 193 26.39 -7.09 8.50
C VAL A 193 25.28 -8.16 8.46
N PHE A 194 24.55 -8.37 9.56
CA PHE A 194 23.45 -9.33 9.59
C PHE A 194 22.33 -9.00 8.61
N ILE A 195 21.96 -7.72 8.47
CA ILE A 195 20.92 -7.28 7.53
C ILE A 195 21.38 -7.49 6.08
N VAL A 196 22.57 -7.01 5.76
CA VAL A 196 23.16 -6.97 4.44
C VAL A 196 23.47 -8.36 3.89
N LEU A 197 24.05 -9.25 4.71
CA LEU A 197 24.38 -10.62 4.28
C LEU A 197 23.13 -11.42 3.87
N GLY A 198 21.96 -11.07 4.41
CA GLY A 198 20.68 -11.67 3.99
C GLY A 198 20.20 -11.24 2.61
N GLY A 199 20.91 -10.30 1.96
CA GLY A 199 20.56 -9.74 0.66
C GLY A 199 19.27 -8.92 0.67
N ILE A 200 18.84 -8.53 -0.53
CA ILE A 200 17.74 -7.57 -0.71
C ILE A 200 16.40 -7.98 -0.08
N ARG A 201 16.10 -9.29 0.01
CA ARG A 201 14.87 -9.76 0.68
C ARG A 201 14.87 -9.43 2.17
N ARG A 202 16.02 -9.61 2.84
CA ARG A 202 16.17 -9.30 4.27
C ARG A 202 16.13 -7.79 4.49
N VAL A 203 16.86 -7.03 3.67
CA VAL A 203 16.83 -5.56 3.70
C VAL A 203 15.40 -5.02 3.58
N GLY A 204 14.64 -5.48 2.58
CA GLY A 204 13.27 -5.05 2.36
C GLY A 204 12.31 -5.47 3.47
N LYS A 205 12.44 -6.71 4.00
CA LYS A 205 11.63 -7.18 5.12
C LYS A 205 11.88 -6.32 6.36
N ILE A 206 13.15 -6.12 6.74
CA ILE A 206 13.52 -5.36 7.94
C ILE A 206 13.09 -3.89 7.80
N SER A 207 13.32 -3.26 6.65
CA SER A 207 12.86 -1.90 6.40
C SER A 207 11.34 -1.76 6.55
N ALA A 208 10.57 -2.72 6.06
CA ALA A 208 9.10 -2.70 6.19
C ALA A 208 8.59 -2.90 7.61
N TYR A 209 9.43 -3.35 8.56
CA TYR A 209 9.11 -3.38 9.98
C TYR A 209 9.64 -2.15 10.71
N LEU A 210 10.93 -1.83 10.56
CA LEU A 210 11.58 -0.74 11.29
C LEU A 210 11.05 0.63 10.89
N ALA A 211 10.76 0.86 9.61
CA ALA A 211 10.31 2.17 9.15
C ALA A 211 8.93 2.56 9.69
N PRO A 212 7.88 1.71 9.62
CA PRO A 212 6.60 2.03 10.26
C PRO A 212 6.71 2.24 11.77
N ILE A 213 7.53 1.45 12.47
CA ILE A 213 7.78 1.62 13.91
C ILE A 213 8.44 2.98 14.18
N GLY A 214 9.50 3.32 13.43
CA GLY A 214 10.16 4.62 13.54
C GLY A 214 9.20 5.78 13.26
N ILE A 215 8.39 5.68 12.20
CA ILE A 215 7.36 6.69 11.89
C ILE A 215 6.37 6.84 13.05
N PHE A 216 5.87 5.73 13.58
CA PHE A 216 4.94 5.75 14.72
C PHE A 216 5.57 6.41 15.96
N LEU A 217 6.79 6.01 16.33
CA LEU A 217 7.52 6.59 17.46
C LEU A 217 7.82 8.07 17.26
N PHE A 218 8.18 8.48 16.04
CA PHE A 218 8.41 9.88 15.69
C PHE A 218 7.14 10.72 15.92
N PHE A 219 6.00 10.31 15.36
CA PHE A 219 4.74 11.04 15.53
C PHE A 219 4.25 11.06 16.97
N MET A 220 4.37 9.94 17.67
CA MET A 220 3.99 9.84 19.08
C MET A 220 4.86 10.77 19.93
N GLY A 221 6.19 10.67 19.78
CA GLY A 221 7.15 11.54 20.47
C GLY A 221 6.90 13.00 20.17
N TYR A 222 6.75 13.36 18.90
CA TYR A 222 6.43 14.73 18.47
C TYR A 222 5.17 15.26 19.16
N PHE A 223 4.07 14.50 19.13
CA PHE A 223 2.81 14.95 19.72
C PHE A 223 2.93 15.19 21.21
N PHE A 224 3.56 14.27 21.95
CA PHE A 224 3.67 14.39 23.41
C PHE A 224 4.70 15.43 23.86
N LEU A 225 5.81 15.62 23.14
CA LEU A 225 6.81 16.63 23.48
C LEU A 225 6.30 18.05 23.28
N PHE A 226 5.56 18.28 22.19
CA PHE A 226 5.28 19.66 21.73
C PHE A 226 3.84 20.11 21.98
N LYS A 227 2.94 19.26 22.50
CA LYS A 227 1.50 19.56 22.67
C LYS A 227 1.20 20.92 23.31
N GLY A 228 2.00 21.36 24.29
CA GLY A 228 1.73 22.55 25.10
C GLY A 228 2.47 23.83 24.70
N SER A 229 3.42 23.76 23.77
CA SER A 229 4.36 24.87 23.50
C SER A 229 4.35 25.33 22.04
N LEU A 230 3.50 24.75 21.20
CA LEU A 230 3.39 25.14 19.79
C LEU A 230 2.55 26.41 19.64
N MET A 231 2.97 27.28 18.72
CA MET A 231 2.12 28.41 18.31
C MET A 231 0.82 27.91 17.67
N ASN A 232 -0.20 28.75 17.51
CA ASN A 232 -1.41 28.31 16.82
C ASN A 232 -1.06 27.88 15.38
N PHE A 233 -1.57 26.72 14.94
CA PHE A 233 -1.26 26.20 13.62
C PHE A 233 -1.67 27.17 12.50
N LYS A 234 -2.77 27.90 12.65
CA LYS A 234 -3.20 28.91 11.68
C LYS A 234 -2.18 30.06 11.58
N ASP A 235 -1.67 30.52 12.72
CA ASP A 235 -0.70 31.60 12.79
C ASP A 235 0.64 31.17 12.20
N PHE A 236 1.05 29.92 12.45
CA PHE A 236 2.21 29.32 11.82
C PHE A 236 2.10 29.29 10.28
N ILE A 237 0.98 28.80 9.77
CA ILE A 237 0.74 28.77 8.31
C ILE A 237 0.80 30.20 7.77
N TRP A 238 0.15 31.15 8.44
CA TRP A 238 0.20 32.55 8.03
C TRP A 238 1.62 33.14 8.06
N LEU A 239 2.42 32.83 9.08
CA LEU A 239 3.83 33.21 9.19
C LEU A 239 4.63 32.69 8.00
N SER A 240 4.49 31.39 7.67
CA SER A 240 5.16 30.80 6.51
C SER A 240 4.75 31.45 5.20
N PHE A 241 3.47 31.78 5.00
CA PHE A 241 3.03 32.48 3.80
C PHE A 241 3.56 33.92 3.74
N LYS A 242 3.47 34.67 4.85
CA LYS A 242 3.94 36.06 4.91
C LYS A 242 5.43 36.15 4.63
N GLU A 243 6.24 35.35 5.33
CA GLU A 243 7.69 35.33 5.14
C GLU A 243 8.07 34.92 3.72
N ALA A 244 7.34 33.99 3.07
CA ALA A 244 7.67 33.52 1.72
C ALA A 244 7.66 34.62 0.65
N PHE A 245 6.85 35.67 0.83
CA PHE A 245 6.70 36.78 -0.13
C PHE A 245 7.26 38.10 0.39
N GLN A 246 7.36 38.27 1.71
CA GLN A 246 7.84 39.48 2.38
C GLN A 246 8.69 39.11 3.60
N PRO A 247 9.90 38.54 3.40
CA PRO A 247 10.68 38.09 4.55
C PRO A 247 11.24 39.29 5.30
N THR A 248 11.11 39.22 6.62
CA THR A 248 11.50 40.28 7.55
C THR A 248 12.99 40.64 7.46
N ALA A 249 13.83 39.73 6.96
CA ALA A 249 15.27 39.90 6.81
C ALA A 249 15.72 40.61 5.50
N ALA A 250 14.83 40.87 4.53
CA ALA A 250 15.23 41.27 3.16
C ALA A 250 14.82 42.68 2.76
N ILE A 251 15.01 43.66 3.65
CA ILE A 251 14.70 45.07 3.35
C ILE A 251 15.73 45.71 2.38
N THR A 252 16.87 45.06 2.08
CA THR A 252 17.98 45.71 1.34
C THR A 252 18.32 45.17 -0.06
N GLY A 253 17.75 44.04 -0.52
CA GLY A 253 18.21 43.34 -1.74
C GLY A 253 17.21 43.10 -2.87
N GLY A 254 15.93 43.48 -2.69
CA GLY A 254 14.87 43.27 -3.69
C GLY A 254 14.54 41.79 -4.00
N GLY A 255 13.67 41.55 -4.99
CA GLY A 255 13.15 40.21 -5.32
C GLY A 255 14.20 39.19 -5.77
N PHE A 256 15.31 39.63 -6.35
CA PHE A 256 16.41 38.73 -6.77
C PHE A 256 17.16 38.11 -5.58
N ALA A 257 17.37 38.88 -4.50
CA ALA A 257 17.97 38.35 -3.28
C ALA A 257 17.07 37.29 -2.63
N LEU A 258 15.75 37.51 -2.65
CA LEU A 258 14.75 36.54 -2.18
C LEU A 258 14.79 35.24 -2.97
N ALA A 259 14.77 35.34 -4.30
CA ALA A 259 14.83 34.18 -5.18
C ALA A 259 16.11 33.37 -4.92
N ARG A 260 17.26 34.02 -4.72
CA ARG A 260 18.52 33.34 -4.40
C ARG A 260 18.42 32.57 -3.07
N ILE A 261 17.97 33.23 -2.00
CA ILE A 261 17.87 32.64 -0.66
C ILE A 261 16.94 31.42 -0.68
N TYR A 262 15.73 31.56 -1.21
CA TYR A 262 14.77 30.44 -1.25
C TYR A 262 15.19 29.31 -2.16
N SER A 263 15.93 29.60 -3.22
CA SER A 263 16.47 28.56 -4.12
C SER A 263 17.59 27.78 -3.47
N MET A 264 18.47 28.43 -2.71
CA MET A 264 19.50 27.77 -1.92
C MET A 264 18.87 26.93 -0.80
N ALA A 265 17.90 27.50 -0.07
CA ALA A 265 17.20 26.84 1.03
C ALA A 265 16.35 25.64 0.56
N SER A 266 15.67 25.76 -0.57
CA SER A 266 14.96 24.62 -1.17
C SER A 266 15.94 23.60 -1.76
N GLY A 267 17.04 24.07 -2.37
CA GLY A 267 18.11 23.22 -2.89
C GLY A 267 18.75 22.33 -1.81
N ILE A 268 19.03 22.88 -0.62
CA ILE A 268 19.54 22.09 0.51
C ILE A 268 18.52 21.03 0.93
N PHE A 269 17.23 21.37 1.04
CA PHE A 269 16.19 20.38 1.36
C PHE A 269 16.14 19.22 0.35
N PHE A 270 16.18 19.52 -0.95
CA PHE A 270 16.08 18.48 -1.98
C PHE A 270 17.35 17.62 -2.11
N VAL A 271 18.54 18.20 -1.91
CA VAL A 271 19.77 17.39 -1.91
C VAL A 271 19.84 16.53 -0.64
N SER A 272 19.41 17.04 0.52
CA SER A 272 19.34 16.27 1.76
C SER A 272 18.33 15.13 1.66
N THR A 273 17.15 15.35 1.07
CA THR A 273 16.16 14.28 0.78
C THR A 273 16.55 13.38 -0.40
N GLU A 274 17.77 13.57 -0.92
CA GLU A 274 18.38 12.73 -1.95
C GLU A 274 17.60 12.71 -3.27
N THR A 275 16.84 13.78 -3.50
CA THR A 275 15.95 13.91 -4.63
C THR A 275 16.76 14.10 -5.91
N GLY A 276 16.48 13.29 -6.93
CA GLY A 276 17.17 13.38 -8.23
C GLY A 276 18.52 12.65 -8.29
N ILE A 277 19.02 12.05 -7.20
CA ILE A 277 20.31 11.35 -7.17
C ILE A 277 20.19 9.89 -7.67
N GLY A 278 18.97 9.36 -7.75
CA GLY A 278 18.69 8.04 -8.34
C GLY A 278 18.84 6.84 -7.40
N LYS A 279 18.87 7.07 -6.08
CA LYS A 279 18.85 6.01 -5.05
C LYS A 279 17.59 5.15 -5.11
N SER A 280 16.42 5.79 -5.08
CA SER A 280 15.12 5.10 -5.04
C SER A 280 14.85 4.19 -6.25
N ALA A 281 15.46 4.49 -7.40
CA ALA A 281 15.42 3.67 -8.59
C ALA A 281 16.05 2.28 -8.39
N GLY A 282 17.17 2.19 -7.65
CA GLY A 282 17.85 0.93 -7.37
C GLY A 282 16.96 -0.05 -6.60
N LEU A 283 16.29 0.43 -5.55
CA LEU A 283 15.35 -0.35 -4.73
C LEU A 283 14.03 -0.64 -5.46
N SER A 284 13.53 0.32 -6.24
CA SER A 284 12.27 0.15 -6.98
C SER A 284 12.38 -0.88 -8.09
N GLY A 285 13.55 -1.01 -8.74
CA GLY A 285 13.76 -1.96 -9.82
C GLY A 285 13.60 -3.43 -9.42
N VAL A 286 13.76 -3.77 -8.15
CA VAL A 286 13.57 -5.16 -7.66
C VAL A 286 12.15 -5.48 -7.21
N VAL A 287 11.21 -4.54 -7.34
CA VAL A 287 9.82 -4.74 -6.95
C VAL A 287 9.13 -5.77 -7.82
N ARG A 288 8.31 -6.59 -7.17
CA ARG A 288 7.44 -7.56 -7.78
C ARG A 288 6.21 -6.86 -8.33
N THR A 289 6.22 -6.60 -9.63
CA THR A 289 5.11 -5.95 -10.33
C THR A 289 4.91 -6.52 -11.73
N ASP A 290 3.66 -6.50 -12.18
CA ASP A 290 3.19 -6.76 -13.55
C ASP A 290 3.38 -5.54 -14.46
N TYR A 291 3.27 -4.32 -13.91
CA TYR A 291 3.48 -3.06 -14.64
C TYR A 291 4.55 -2.18 -13.98
N PRO A 292 5.56 -1.68 -14.73
CA PRO A 292 6.57 -0.76 -14.20
C PRO A 292 5.98 0.50 -13.55
N ALA A 293 4.94 1.07 -14.18
CA ALA A 293 4.30 2.30 -13.73
C ALA A 293 3.68 2.19 -12.32
N LYS A 294 3.28 0.99 -11.86
CA LYS A 294 2.70 0.81 -10.51
C LYS A 294 3.66 1.25 -9.42
N GLN A 295 4.91 0.77 -9.49
CA GLN A 295 5.92 1.19 -8.51
C GLN A 295 6.33 2.65 -8.73
N GLY A 296 6.34 3.13 -9.98
CA GLY A 296 6.49 4.55 -10.28
C GLY A 296 5.54 5.41 -9.45
N LEU A 297 4.24 5.08 -9.48
CA LEU A 297 3.20 5.82 -8.75
C LEU A 297 3.43 5.76 -7.24
N VAL A 298 3.76 4.58 -6.70
CA VAL A 298 4.07 4.43 -5.26
C VAL A 298 5.28 5.27 -4.85
N SER A 299 6.33 5.32 -5.66
CA SER A 299 7.54 6.10 -5.37
C SER A 299 7.29 7.62 -5.32
N MET A 300 6.21 8.13 -5.92
CA MET A 300 5.84 9.56 -5.82
C MET A 300 5.41 9.95 -4.41
N LEU A 301 4.77 9.03 -3.68
CA LEU A 301 4.25 9.28 -2.32
C LEU A 301 5.37 9.68 -1.34
N ALA A 302 6.60 9.34 -1.67
CA ALA A 302 7.76 9.58 -0.84
C ALA A 302 8.10 11.07 -0.76
N THR A 303 8.12 11.76 -1.92
CA THR A 303 8.30 13.22 -1.98
C THR A 303 7.13 13.96 -1.32
N PHE A 304 5.91 13.41 -1.39
CA PHE A 304 4.78 13.96 -0.64
C PHE A 304 5.00 13.88 0.87
N PHE A 305 5.38 12.72 1.37
CA PHE A 305 5.60 12.52 2.81
C PHE A 305 6.74 13.38 3.36
N GLU A 306 7.88 13.40 2.67
CA GLU A 306 9.05 14.20 3.04
C GLU A 306 8.75 15.71 2.97
N GLY A 307 8.18 16.16 1.85
CA GLY A 307 8.02 17.58 1.53
C GLY A 307 6.77 18.27 2.09
N PHE A 308 5.68 17.55 2.38
CA PHE A 308 4.46 18.14 2.95
C PHE A 308 4.26 17.80 4.42
N ILE A 309 4.67 16.61 4.86
CA ILE A 309 4.37 16.14 6.22
C ILE A 309 5.57 16.43 7.14
N ILE A 310 6.73 15.84 6.84
CA ILE A 310 7.89 15.95 7.73
C ILE A 310 8.44 17.38 7.78
N SER A 311 8.60 18.03 6.63
CA SER A 311 9.07 19.43 6.58
C SER A 311 8.17 20.38 7.38
N THR A 312 6.85 20.24 7.26
CA THR A 312 5.88 21.06 8.00
C THR A 312 6.04 20.85 9.49
N LEU A 313 6.14 19.61 9.96
CA LEU A 313 6.28 19.31 11.38
C LEU A 313 7.57 19.90 11.98
N VAL A 314 8.68 19.77 11.26
CA VAL A 314 9.99 20.26 11.69
C VAL A 314 10.02 21.79 11.70
N VAL A 315 9.61 22.43 10.60
CA VAL A 315 9.57 23.89 10.51
C VAL A 315 8.58 24.47 11.53
N TYR A 316 7.46 23.80 11.79
CA TYR A 316 6.47 24.24 12.77
C TYR A 316 7.02 24.22 14.20
N VAL A 317 7.67 23.13 14.61
CA VAL A 317 8.32 23.06 15.93
C VAL A 317 9.41 24.11 16.03
N LEU A 318 10.36 24.15 15.11
CA LEU A 318 11.48 25.09 15.19
C LEU A 318 11.00 26.54 15.20
N SER A 319 9.99 26.89 14.38
CA SER A 319 9.41 28.23 14.38
C SER A 319 8.68 28.56 15.68
N SER A 320 8.00 27.59 16.30
CA SER A 320 7.31 27.79 17.59
C SER A 320 8.27 28.12 18.73
N TYR A 321 9.50 27.61 18.66
CA TYR A 321 10.55 27.89 19.63
C TYR A 321 11.50 29.01 19.21
N GLY A 322 11.22 29.70 18.10
CA GLY A 322 12.08 30.78 17.59
C GLY A 322 13.47 30.33 17.14
N ALA A 323 13.64 29.05 16.78
CA ALA A 323 14.90 28.44 16.41
C ALA A 323 15.21 28.58 14.91
N PHE A 324 15.45 29.82 14.48
CA PHE A 324 15.66 30.14 13.06
C PHE A 324 17.12 30.04 12.65
N LYS A 325 18.08 30.31 13.54
CA LYS A 325 19.52 30.25 13.26
C LYS A 325 20.17 28.99 13.83
N MET A 326 21.38 28.66 13.36
CA MET A 326 22.12 27.49 13.83
C MET A 326 22.29 27.48 15.36
N GLU A 327 22.69 28.62 15.95
CA GLU A 327 22.89 28.76 17.39
C GLU A 327 21.59 28.50 18.16
N GLU A 328 20.48 29.05 17.70
CA GLU A 328 19.15 28.88 18.30
C GLU A 328 18.65 27.43 18.17
N GLN A 329 18.88 26.80 17.01
CA GLN A 329 18.57 25.38 16.78
C GLN A 329 19.40 24.45 17.66
N LEU A 330 20.69 24.75 17.88
CA LEU A 330 21.54 23.99 18.79
C LEU A 330 21.08 24.13 20.24
N VAL A 331 20.68 25.34 20.67
CA VAL A 331 20.09 25.56 22.00
C VAL A 331 18.81 24.75 22.16
N PHE A 332 17.90 24.80 21.17
CA PHE A 332 16.67 24.02 21.16
C PHE A 332 16.94 22.51 21.25
N LEU A 333 17.87 21.99 20.45
CA LEU A 333 18.23 20.57 20.47
C LEU A 333 18.86 20.15 21.79
N ASN A 334 19.75 20.96 22.36
CA ASN A 334 20.37 20.69 23.66
C ASN A 334 19.31 20.63 24.77
N ALA A 335 18.31 21.53 24.76
CA ALA A 335 17.20 21.47 25.70
C ALA A 335 16.38 20.17 25.55
N LEU A 336 16.17 19.69 24.32
CA LEU A 336 15.52 18.39 24.09
C LEU A 336 16.37 17.20 24.55
N PHE A 337 17.70 17.28 24.39
CA PHE A 337 18.61 16.23 24.82
C PHE A 337 18.67 16.11 26.35
N GLN A 338 18.54 17.20 27.09
CA GLN A 338 18.50 17.17 28.57
C GLN A 338 17.33 16.37 29.14
N GLY A 339 16.24 16.17 28.39
CA GLY A 339 15.13 15.31 28.78
C GLY A 339 15.36 13.81 28.50
N ASN A 340 16.61 13.36 28.32
CA ASN A 340 16.97 12.01 27.87
C ASN A 340 16.44 10.84 28.71
N THR A 341 16.06 11.07 29.96
CA THR A 341 15.43 10.05 30.83
C THR A 341 13.92 9.92 30.64
N ASN A 342 13.28 10.88 29.96
CA ASN A 342 11.84 10.83 29.69
C ASN A 342 11.52 9.80 28.59
N PRO A 343 10.60 8.84 28.82
CA PRO A 343 10.18 7.86 27.82
C PRO A 343 9.75 8.47 26.48
N VAL A 344 9.21 9.70 26.48
CA VAL A 344 8.81 10.40 25.27
C VAL A 344 10.02 10.86 24.45
N ASN A 345 11.05 11.43 25.10
CA ASN A 345 12.31 11.82 24.44
C ASN A 345 13.02 10.58 23.88
N ILE A 346 13.06 9.49 24.66
CA ILE A 346 13.60 8.20 24.24
C ILE A 346 12.87 7.68 23.01
N ALA A 347 11.53 7.74 22.99
CA ALA A 347 10.75 7.32 21.82
C ALA A 347 11.04 8.20 20.60
N PHE A 348 11.10 9.53 20.77
CA PHE A 348 11.36 10.48 19.71
C PHE A 348 12.75 10.27 19.09
N PHE A 349 13.81 10.26 19.90
CA PHE A 349 15.18 10.06 19.41
C PHE A 349 15.47 8.61 19.02
N GLY A 350 14.78 7.64 19.62
CA GLY A 350 14.79 6.23 19.21
C GLY A 350 14.28 6.06 17.77
N SER A 351 13.31 6.86 17.33
CA SER A 351 12.86 6.86 15.93
C SER A 351 13.99 7.22 14.96
N PHE A 352 14.87 8.14 15.34
CA PHE A 352 16.01 8.56 14.53
C PHE A 352 17.05 7.43 14.42
N LEU A 353 17.32 6.69 15.50
CA LEU A 353 18.18 5.50 15.44
C LEU A 353 17.64 4.48 14.42
N LEU A 354 16.32 4.22 14.44
CA LEU A 354 15.67 3.32 13.48
C LEU A 354 15.78 3.82 12.04
N PHE A 355 15.53 5.11 11.81
CA PHE A 355 15.70 5.71 10.48
C PHE A 355 17.15 5.66 10.01
N GLY A 356 18.12 5.82 10.90
CA GLY A 356 19.55 5.66 10.58
C GLY A 356 19.89 4.25 10.09
N VAL A 357 19.41 3.21 10.79
CA VAL A 357 19.59 1.81 10.35
C VAL A 357 18.95 1.57 8.98
N VAL A 358 17.71 2.04 8.79
CA VAL A 358 17.03 1.93 7.48
C VAL A 358 17.76 2.74 6.41
N SER A 359 18.34 3.88 6.76
CA SER A 359 19.15 4.73 5.88
C SER A 359 20.34 3.98 5.31
N ILE A 360 21.20 3.49 6.19
CA ILE A 360 22.46 2.84 5.81
C ILE A 360 22.17 1.57 4.99
N THR A 361 21.15 0.80 5.34
CA THR A 361 20.79 -0.43 4.61
C THR A 361 20.25 -0.16 3.21
N GLY A 362 19.42 0.86 3.02
CA GLY A 362 18.91 1.25 1.70
C GLY A 362 20.00 1.78 0.77
N TRP A 363 20.93 2.55 1.32
CA TRP A 363 22.10 3.06 0.61
C TRP A 363 23.12 1.99 0.26
N PHE A 364 23.42 1.09 1.21
CA PHE A 364 24.29 -0.05 0.98
C PHE A 364 23.85 -0.83 -0.26
N TYR A 365 22.56 -1.15 -0.37
CA TYR A 365 22.05 -1.90 -1.52
C TYR A 365 22.20 -1.14 -2.84
N THR A 366 21.94 0.18 -2.81
CA THR A 366 22.14 1.05 -3.97
C THR A 366 23.62 1.05 -4.41
N GLY A 367 24.55 1.08 -3.46
CA GLY A 367 25.98 0.96 -3.70
C GLY A 367 26.35 -0.39 -4.29
N GLU A 368 25.80 -1.48 -3.76
CA GLU A 368 26.01 -2.83 -4.29
C GLU A 368 25.57 -2.93 -5.76
N GLN A 369 24.44 -2.32 -6.14
CA GLN A 369 24.00 -2.27 -7.54
C GLN A 369 24.99 -1.52 -8.44
N LYS A 370 25.55 -0.40 -7.97
CA LYS A 370 26.57 0.35 -8.71
C LYS A 370 27.89 -0.42 -8.82
N ALA A 371 28.32 -1.08 -7.74
CA ALA A 371 29.54 -1.88 -7.72
C ALA A 371 29.42 -3.09 -8.65
N LEU A 372 28.27 -3.77 -8.65
CA LEU A 372 27.97 -4.85 -9.59
C LEU A 372 28.02 -4.39 -11.05
N TYR A 373 27.56 -3.17 -11.33
CA TYR A 373 27.57 -2.61 -12.67
C TYR A 373 29.00 -2.31 -13.17
N VAL A 374 29.83 -1.67 -12.34
CA VAL A 374 31.18 -1.24 -12.75
C VAL A 374 32.18 -2.40 -12.71
N PHE A 375 32.13 -3.22 -11.66
CA PHE A 375 33.19 -4.18 -11.34
C PHE A 375 32.74 -5.65 -11.35
N GLY A 376 31.46 -5.93 -11.62
CA GLY A 376 30.91 -7.30 -11.67
C GLY A 376 30.73 -7.96 -10.29
N GLU A 377 30.35 -9.25 -10.30
CA GLU A 377 29.96 -9.98 -9.08
C GLU A 377 31.11 -10.20 -8.07
N LYS A 378 32.33 -10.49 -8.55
CA LYS A 378 33.48 -10.79 -7.66
C LYS A 378 33.88 -9.58 -6.80
N PHE A 379 33.86 -8.39 -7.39
CA PHE A 379 34.28 -7.15 -6.71
C PHE A 379 33.15 -6.47 -5.92
N ALA A 380 31.88 -6.83 -6.17
CA ALA A 380 30.78 -6.38 -5.32
C ALA A 380 30.93 -6.85 -3.86
N ASN A 381 31.60 -7.98 -3.61
CA ASN A 381 31.95 -8.42 -2.26
C ASN A 381 32.98 -7.49 -1.60
N PHE A 382 33.97 -7.01 -2.35
CA PHE A 382 34.94 -6.02 -1.86
C PHE A 382 34.26 -4.71 -1.48
N PHE A 383 33.29 -4.23 -2.28
CA PHE A 383 32.52 -3.03 -1.93
C PHE A 383 31.83 -3.17 -0.56
N ARG A 384 31.37 -4.36 -0.17
CA ARG A 384 30.75 -4.55 1.14
C ARG A 384 31.72 -4.31 2.30
N ILE A 385 32.94 -4.82 2.15
CA ILE A 385 34.02 -4.63 3.12
C ILE A 385 34.43 -3.17 3.16
N LEU A 386 34.63 -2.55 1.99
CA LEU A 386 34.96 -1.14 1.86
C LEU A 386 33.92 -0.26 2.54
N PHE A 387 32.63 -0.50 2.29
CA PHE A 387 31.54 0.27 2.90
C PHE A 387 31.57 0.22 4.43
N LEU A 388 31.70 -0.99 5.00
CA LEU A 388 31.77 -1.17 6.46
C LEU A 388 33.04 -0.58 7.07
N PHE A 389 34.17 -0.71 6.38
CA PHE A 389 35.43 -0.12 6.81
C PHE A 389 35.34 1.40 6.81
N THR A 390 34.81 2.02 5.75
CA THR A 390 34.68 3.49 5.65
C THR A 390 33.79 4.05 6.74
N ILE A 391 32.62 3.46 7.01
CA ILE A 391 31.73 3.98 8.06
C ILE A 391 32.37 3.87 9.45
N LEU A 392 33.11 2.80 9.74
CA LEU A 392 33.81 2.63 11.02
C LEU A 392 35.03 3.54 11.15
N ALA A 393 35.84 3.65 10.10
CA ALA A 393 37.02 4.50 10.09
C ALA A 393 36.66 5.97 10.28
N VAL A 394 35.63 6.47 9.58
CA VAL A 394 35.20 7.86 9.74
C VAL A 394 34.47 8.07 11.08
N ALA A 395 33.73 7.09 11.59
CA ALA A 395 33.18 7.16 12.93
C ALA A 395 34.27 7.26 14.00
N TYR A 396 35.39 6.55 13.85
CA TYR A 396 36.55 6.69 14.73
C TYR A 396 37.15 8.10 14.67
N LEU A 397 37.29 8.67 13.47
CA LEU A 397 37.74 10.05 13.31
C LEU A 397 36.78 11.05 13.96
N TYR A 398 35.47 10.84 13.85
CA TYR A 398 34.47 11.65 14.54
C TYR A 398 34.59 11.56 16.06
N VAL A 399 34.77 10.36 16.62
CA VAL A 399 34.97 10.19 18.07
C VAL A 399 36.22 10.92 18.56
N LYS A 400 37.28 11.00 17.74
CA LYS A 400 38.54 11.67 18.09
C LYS A 400 38.49 13.19 17.91
N ASN A 401 37.90 13.65 16.81
CA ASN A 401 38.00 15.04 16.35
C ASN A 401 36.68 15.83 16.52
N GLY A 402 35.61 15.19 16.98
CA GLY A 402 34.32 15.81 17.26
C GLY A 402 33.48 16.13 16.01
N GLU A 403 32.58 17.10 16.19
CA GLU A 403 31.52 17.45 15.22
C GLU A 403 32.03 18.01 13.89
N GLN A 404 33.29 18.47 13.82
CA GLN A 404 33.89 18.97 12.57
C GLN A 404 33.86 17.91 11.46
N ILE A 405 34.12 16.64 11.78
CA ILE A 405 34.11 15.53 10.82
C ILE A 405 32.71 15.32 10.23
N LEU A 406 31.67 15.54 11.03
CA LEU A 406 30.28 15.44 10.59
C LEU A 406 29.97 16.54 9.56
N PHE A 407 30.41 17.78 9.79
CA PHE A 407 30.23 18.89 8.84
C PHE A 407 31.01 18.68 7.53
N GLU A 408 32.26 18.23 7.60
CA GLU A 408 33.06 17.90 6.41
C GLU A 408 32.41 16.79 5.57
N ALA A 409 31.85 15.78 6.23
CA ALA A 409 31.09 14.72 5.55
C ALA A 409 29.84 15.25 4.84
N PHE A 410 29.14 16.27 5.37
CA PHE A 410 28.05 16.93 4.65
C PHE A 410 28.53 17.65 3.39
N GLY A 411 29.57 18.47 3.52
CA GLY A 411 30.13 19.22 2.41
C GLY A 411 30.50 18.33 1.24
N LEU A 412 31.25 17.27 1.53
CA LEU A 412 31.64 16.27 0.53
C LEU A 412 30.43 15.50 0.00
N GLY A 413 29.52 15.07 0.87
CA GLY A 413 28.33 14.31 0.51
C GLY A 413 27.38 15.06 -0.42
N TYR A 414 27.10 16.33 -0.14
CA TYR A 414 26.24 17.19 -0.97
C TYR A 414 26.89 17.53 -2.32
N SER A 415 28.20 17.78 -2.34
CA SER A 415 28.95 18.00 -3.57
C SER A 415 28.83 16.79 -4.52
N LEU A 416 29.15 15.60 -4.01
CA LEU A 416 29.05 14.35 -4.77
C LEU A 416 27.61 14.05 -5.21
N SER A 417 26.64 14.39 -4.37
CA SER A 417 25.21 14.23 -4.66
C SER A 417 24.75 15.07 -5.85
N ILE A 418 25.15 16.34 -5.90
CA ILE A 418 24.82 17.25 -7.02
C ILE A 418 25.42 16.72 -8.32
N ILE A 419 26.71 16.34 -8.31
CA ILE A 419 27.39 15.78 -9.48
C ILE A 419 26.69 14.49 -9.95
N THR A 420 26.33 13.62 -9.03
CA THR A 420 25.62 12.37 -9.31
C THR A 420 24.21 12.59 -9.86
N ALA A 421 23.53 13.67 -9.46
CA ALA A 421 22.18 13.96 -9.91
C ALA A 421 22.12 14.36 -11.39
N VAL A 422 23.11 15.09 -11.91
CA VAL A 422 23.07 15.66 -13.27
C VAL A 422 22.78 14.62 -14.36
N PRO A 423 23.52 13.49 -14.48
CA PRO A 423 23.25 12.47 -15.49
C PRO A 423 21.85 11.86 -15.37
N VAL A 424 21.37 11.64 -14.14
CA VAL A 424 20.05 11.06 -13.90
C VAL A 424 18.97 12.01 -14.34
N LEU A 425 19.04 13.26 -13.89
CA LEU A 425 18.07 14.31 -14.19
C LEU A 425 17.91 14.50 -15.71
N ILE A 426 19.00 14.60 -16.46
CA ILE A 426 18.98 14.65 -17.94
C ILE A 426 18.27 13.42 -18.51
N SER A 427 18.61 12.23 -18.00
CA SER A 427 18.02 10.98 -18.49
C SER A 427 16.50 10.90 -18.24
N LEU A 428 16.01 11.44 -17.13
CA LEU A 428 14.58 11.46 -16.84
C LEU A 428 13.80 12.34 -17.81
N VAL A 429 14.39 13.45 -18.28
CA VAL A 429 13.80 14.30 -19.31
C VAL A 429 13.76 13.59 -20.65
N LEU A 430 14.85 12.95 -21.05
CA LEU A 430 14.97 12.29 -22.36
C LEU A 430 14.13 11.01 -22.48
N LEU A 431 13.86 10.33 -21.36
CA LEU A 431 13.17 9.04 -21.31
C LEU A 431 11.73 9.15 -20.76
N GLU A 432 11.20 10.36 -20.63
CA GLU A 432 9.87 10.62 -20.09
C GLU A 432 8.75 9.94 -20.90
N LYS A 433 8.92 9.89 -22.22
CA LYS A 433 7.99 9.22 -23.15
C LYS A 433 7.84 7.74 -22.82
N ILE A 434 8.91 7.06 -22.43
CA ILE A 434 8.87 5.62 -22.09
C ILE A 434 8.04 5.42 -20.83
N ALA A 435 8.28 6.22 -19.79
CA ALA A 435 7.50 6.15 -18.56
C ALA A 435 6.00 6.47 -18.80
N ARG A 436 5.71 7.44 -19.68
CA ARG A 436 4.33 7.77 -20.10
C ARG A 436 3.65 6.61 -20.83
N THR A 437 4.38 5.92 -21.72
CA THR A 437 3.86 4.75 -22.44
C THR A 437 3.56 3.61 -21.48
N GLU A 438 4.45 3.33 -20.52
CA GLU A 438 4.21 2.32 -19.48
C GLU A 438 3.01 2.67 -18.60
N LEU A 439 2.81 3.96 -18.28
CA LEU A 439 1.61 4.41 -17.57
C LEU A 439 0.34 4.18 -18.38
N LYS A 440 0.34 4.58 -19.66
CA LYS A 440 -0.81 4.37 -20.55
C LYS A 440 -1.14 2.89 -20.69
N ARG A 441 -0.12 2.05 -20.84
CA ARG A 441 -0.25 0.59 -20.92
C ARG A 441 -0.90 0.04 -19.66
N PHE A 442 -0.38 0.40 -18.49
CA PHE A 442 -0.96 0.01 -17.21
C PHE A 442 -2.44 0.38 -17.11
N LEU A 443 -2.80 1.65 -17.39
CA LEU A 443 -4.18 2.11 -17.27
C LEU A 443 -5.12 1.43 -18.27
N THR A 444 -4.65 1.17 -19.49
CA THR A 444 -5.48 0.58 -20.56
C THR A 444 -5.69 -0.92 -20.34
N GLU A 445 -4.63 -1.68 -20.05
CA GLU A 445 -4.69 -3.13 -19.92
C GLU A 445 -5.26 -3.59 -18.57
N SER A 446 -5.01 -2.84 -17.48
CA SER A 446 -5.54 -3.23 -16.15
C SER A 446 -6.97 -2.74 -15.90
N GLY A 447 -7.53 -1.91 -16.78
CA GLY A 447 -8.81 -1.24 -16.57
C GLY A 447 -8.82 -0.23 -15.41
N ALA A 448 -7.66 0.10 -14.82
CA ALA A 448 -7.55 1.09 -13.77
C ALA A 448 -7.95 2.48 -14.30
N ARG A 449 -9.13 2.96 -13.93
CA ARG A 449 -9.63 4.30 -14.27
C ARG A 449 -9.26 5.31 -13.17
N TYR A 450 -9.05 6.56 -13.59
CA TYR A 450 -8.79 7.69 -12.70
C TYR A 450 -10.13 8.28 -12.25
N GLU A 451 -10.69 7.78 -11.15
CA GLU A 451 -11.90 8.38 -10.56
C GLU A 451 -11.56 8.71 -9.12
N VAL A 452 -11.12 9.95 -8.88
CA VAL A 452 -10.61 10.41 -7.57
C VAL A 452 -11.55 10.04 -6.43
N LEU A 453 -12.86 10.29 -6.60
CA LEU A 453 -13.89 9.94 -5.62
C LEU A 453 -14.01 8.42 -5.40
N LYS A 454 -13.95 7.63 -6.47
CA LYS A 454 -14.01 6.17 -6.40
C LYS A 454 -12.74 5.59 -5.76
N ASP A 455 -11.57 6.08 -6.13
CA ASP A 455 -10.30 5.64 -5.55
C ASP A 455 -10.19 6.04 -4.08
N PHE A 456 -10.69 7.22 -3.71
CA PHE A 456 -10.82 7.64 -2.32
C PHE A 456 -11.80 6.73 -1.55
N TYR A 457 -12.97 6.43 -2.11
CA TYR A 457 -13.92 5.48 -1.55
C TYR A 457 -13.30 4.09 -1.36
N LEU A 458 -12.60 3.56 -2.38
CA LEU A 458 -11.90 2.28 -2.32
C LEU A 458 -10.74 2.30 -1.31
N LEU A 459 -10.06 3.44 -1.16
CA LEU A 459 -9.02 3.62 -0.15
C LEU A 459 -9.61 3.56 1.26
N ILE A 460 -10.69 4.30 1.52
CA ILE A 460 -11.43 4.22 2.79
C ILE A 460 -11.82 2.77 3.06
N LEU A 461 -12.43 2.10 2.07
CA LEU A 461 -12.77 0.69 2.19
C LEU A 461 -11.56 -0.20 2.47
N SER A 462 -10.35 0.14 2.05
CA SER A 462 -9.16 -0.64 2.35
C SER A 462 -8.66 -0.49 3.79
N ILE A 463 -8.78 0.72 4.35
CA ILE A 463 -8.27 1.09 5.68
C ILE A 463 -9.26 0.72 6.79
N VAL A 464 -10.57 0.90 6.54
CA VAL A 464 -11.61 0.68 7.55
C VAL A 464 -11.58 -0.76 8.08
N PRO A 465 -11.66 -0.98 9.41
CA PRO A 465 -11.70 -2.31 10.02
C PRO A 465 -13.07 -2.97 9.82
N LYS A 466 -13.35 -3.36 8.56
CA LYS A 466 -14.64 -3.86 8.07
C LYS A 466 -15.22 -5.01 8.91
N ASN A 467 -14.37 -5.94 9.36
CA ASN A 467 -14.79 -7.05 10.21
C ASN A 467 -15.22 -6.61 11.61
N LEU A 468 -14.58 -5.58 12.19
CA LEU A 468 -15.03 -5.01 13.45
C LEU A 468 -16.39 -4.32 13.26
N LEU A 469 -16.52 -3.46 12.25
CA LEU A 469 -17.77 -2.76 11.98
C LEU A 469 -18.93 -3.71 11.67
N SER A 470 -18.69 -4.77 10.87
CA SER A 470 -19.74 -5.74 10.53
C SER A 470 -20.16 -6.57 11.74
N ARG A 471 -19.25 -6.85 12.69
CA ARG A 471 -19.60 -7.51 13.96
C ARG A 471 -20.41 -6.59 14.88
N LEU A 472 -20.00 -5.33 15.03
CA LEU A 472 -20.76 -4.35 15.81
C LEU A 472 -22.16 -4.16 15.21
N PHE A 473 -22.24 -4.04 13.89
CA PHE A 473 -23.52 -3.95 13.20
C PHE A 473 -24.36 -5.21 13.40
N GLY A 474 -23.80 -6.41 13.28
CA GLY A 474 -24.51 -7.67 13.54
C GLY A 474 -25.02 -7.79 14.98
N LEU A 475 -24.27 -7.30 15.96
CA LEU A 475 -24.71 -7.22 17.37
C LEU A 475 -25.89 -6.26 17.53
N LEU A 476 -25.81 -5.06 16.93
CA LEU A 476 -26.89 -4.09 16.95
C LEU A 476 -28.14 -4.61 16.23
N ALA A 477 -27.98 -5.19 15.05
CA ALA A 477 -29.08 -5.73 14.25
C ALA A 477 -29.77 -6.92 14.93
N SER A 478 -29.05 -7.69 15.76
CA SER A 478 -29.59 -8.81 16.53
C SER A 478 -30.12 -8.39 17.92
N SER A 479 -29.99 -7.12 18.29
CA SER A 479 -30.44 -6.63 19.60
C SER A 479 -31.97 -6.61 19.68
N ARG A 480 -32.50 -7.04 20.84
CA ARG A 480 -33.93 -6.98 21.15
C ARG A 480 -34.25 -5.62 21.74
N LEU A 481 -34.56 -4.65 20.88
CA LEU A 481 -34.96 -3.31 21.30
C LEU A 481 -36.42 -3.31 21.81
N PRO A 482 -36.79 -2.38 22.70
CA PRO A 482 -38.18 -2.17 23.06
C PRO A 482 -39.07 -1.97 21.82
N ARG A 483 -40.27 -2.57 21.80
CA ARG A 483 -41.15 -2.62 20.62
C ARG A 483 -41.44 -1.25 20.01
N PHE A 484 -41.60 -0.21 20.84
CA PHE A 484 -41.85 1.16 20.39
C PHE A 484 -40.68 1.77 19.59
N ILE A 485 -39.45 1.26 19.75
CA ILE A 485 -38.27 1.66 18.97
C ILE A 485 -38.09 0.74 17.77
N LEU A 486 -38.23 -0.58 17.98
CA LEU A 486 -37.98 -1.59 16.96
C LEU A 486 -38.94 -1.47 15.77
N ILE A 487 -40.24 -1.36 16.01
CA ILE A 487 -41.25 -1.35 14.94
C ILE A 487 -41.02 -0.19 13.95
N PRO A 488 -40.79 1.07 14.40
CA PRO A 488 -40.40 2.15 13.50
C PRO A 488 -39.13 1.86 12.69
N ILE A 489 -38.11 1.24 13.30
CA ILE A 489 -36.87 0.86 12.60
C ILE A 489 -37.16 -0.17 11.51
N LEU A 490 -37.93 -1.22 11.80
CA LEU A 490 -38.29 -2.25 10.82
C LEU A 490 -39.10 -1.65 9.67
N LYS A 491 -40.11 -0.82 9.97
CA LYS A 491 -40.92 -0.12 8.95
C LYS A 491 -40.09 0.86 8.12
N ALA A 492 -39.14 1.57 8.73
CA ALA A 492 -38.22 2.46 8.01
C ALA A 492 -37.29 1.67 7.10
N PHE A 493 -36.75 0.54 7.58
CA PHE A 493 -35.88 -0.34 6.81
C PHE A 493 -36.63 -0.96 5.62
N ALA A 494 -37.84 -1.48 5.83
CA ALA A 494 -38.69 -2.02 4.78
C ALA A 494 -38.99 -0.98 3.69
N ARG A 495 -39.30 0.27 4.07
CA ARG A 495 -39.53 1.37 3.12
C ARG A 495 -38.26 1.78 2.37
N ALA A 496 -37.14 1.92 3.07
CA ALA A 496 -35.87 2.36 2.49
C ALA A 496 -35.37 1.39 1.41
N TYR A 497 -35.54 0.08 1.65
CA TYR A 497 -35.12 -0.96 0.71
C TYR A 497 -36.25 -1.53 -0.15
N LYS A 498 -37.48 -1.02 -0.05
CA LYS A 498 -38.65 -1.51 -0.81
C LYS A 498 -38.87 -3.03 -0.64
N ILE A 499 -38.78 -3.50 0.60
CA ILE A 499 -38.99 -4.92 0.92
C ILE A 499 -40.48 -5.24 0.79
N ASN A 500 -40.81 -6.29 0.05
CA ASN A 500 -42.16 -6.84 0.04
C ASN A 500 -42.40 -7.59 1.36
N VAL A 501 -43.26 -7.03 2.21
CA VAL A 501 -43.57 -7.60 3.53
C VAL A 501 -44.70 -8.63 3.42
N ASP A 502 -45.53 -8.57 2.37
CA ASP A 502 -46.73 -9.40 2.22
C ASP A 502 -46.41 -10.88 1.94
N GLU A 503 -45.21 -11.15 1.41
CA GLU A 503 -44.68 -12.49 1.18
C GLU A 503 -44.00 -13.12 2.41
N ALA A 504 -43.81 -12.35 3.49
CA ALA A 504 -43.17 -12.83 4.71
C ALA A 504 -44.12 -13.74 5.51
N GLU A 505 -43.57 -14.76 6.18
CA GLU A 505 -44.34 -15.68 7.02
C GLU A 505 -44.96 -14.98 8.25
N LEU A 506 -44.25 -14.02 8.83
CA LEU A 506 -44.65 -13.29 10.03
C LEU A 506 -44.96 -11.83 9.71
N GLU A 507 -45.83 -11.22 10.50
CA GLU A 507 -46.06 -9.78 10.43
C GLU A 507 -44.85 -8.99 10.93
N ILE A 508 -44.66 -7.77 10.42
CA ILE A 508 -43.50 -6.93 10.76
C ILE A 508 -43.35 -6.67 12.28
N GLN A 509 -44.45 -6.75 13.03
CA GLN A 509 -44.50 -6.51 14.47
C GLN A 509 -44.03 -7.71 15.32
N GLU A 510 -43.98 -8.90 14.72
CA GLU A 510 -43.65 -10.15 15.41
C GLU A 510 -42.15 -10.41 15.47
N TYR A 511 -41.36 -9.74 14.62
CA TYR A 511 -39.90 -9.85 14.63
C TYR A 511 -39.29 -9.17 15.86
N ASN A 512 -38.38 -9.86 16.54
CA ASN A 512 -37.73 -9.38 17.77
C ASN A 512 -36.45 -8.59 17.52
N SER A 513 -35.98 -8.53 16.26
CA SER A 513 -34.79 -7.78 15.88
C SER A 513 -34.76 -7.48 14.38
N LEU A 514 -33.91 -6.53 13.96
CA LEU A 514 -33.70 -6.22 12.54
C LEU A 514 -33.13 -7.41 11.77
N ASN A 515 -32.25 -8.19 12.39
CA ASN A 515 -31.62 -9.35 11.76
C ASN A 515 -32.63 -10.49 11.53
N GLU A 516 -33.57 -10.67 12.47
CA GLU A 516 -34.67 -11.64 12.33
C GLU A 516 -35.61 -11.25 11.19
N PHE A 517 -35.97 -9.97 11.08
CA PHE A 517 -36.74 -9.44 9.94
C PHE A 517 -35.99 -9.56 8.62
N PHE A 518 -34.69 -9.27 8.61
CA PHE A 518 -33.84 -9.39 7.42
C PHE A 518 -33.74 -10.85 6.93
N THR A 519 -33.65 -11.80 7.87
CA THR A 519 -33.60 -13.24 7.61
C THR A 519 -34.98 -13.90 7.72
N ARG A 520 -36.05 -13.13 7.51
CA ARG A 520 -37.45 -13.60 7.47
C ARG A 520 -37.57 -14.86 6.62
N ALA A 521 -38.44 -15.78 7.01
CA ALA A 521 -38.93 -16.83 6.12
C ALA A 521 -40.05 -16.26 5.24
N LEU A 522 -40.28 -16.90 4.08
CA LEU A 522 -41.41 -16.59 3.21
C LEU A 522 -42.55 -17.57 3.44
N LYS A 523 -43.77 -17.16 3.11
CA LYS A 523 -44.94 -18.05 3.06
C LYS A 523 -44.67 -19.22 2.09
N ALA A 524 -45.24 -20.39 2.36
CA ALA A 524 -44.98 -21.61 1.60
C ALA A 524 -45.34 -21.45 0.10
N GLU A 525 -46.38 -20.69 -0.19
CA GLU A 525 -46.87 -20.38 -1.53
C GLU A 525 -46.12 -19.23 -2.23
N ALA A 526 -45.21 -18.54 -1.54
CA ALA A 526 -44.54 -17.36 -2.10
C ALA A 526 -43.59 -17.70 -3.26
N ARG A 527 -43.08 -18.93 -3.34
CA ARG A 527 -42.18 -19.39 -4.40
C ARG A 527 -42.52 -20.80 -4.83
N ILE A 528 -42.71 -20.99 -6.13
CA ILE A 528 -42.91 -22.31 -6.74
C ILE A 528 -41.55 -22.86 -7.11
N ILE A 529 -41.18 -24.01 -6.54
CA ILE A 529 -39.96 -24.73 -6.87
C ILE A 529 -40.25 -25.62 -8.08
N ASP A 530 -39.45 -25.50 -9.12
CA ASP A 530 -39.55 -26.39 -10.29
C ASP A 530 -39.46 -27.87 -9.87
N SER A 531 -40.31 -28.73 -10.42
CA SER A 531 -40.43 -30.13 -10.02
C SER A 531 -39.57 -31.11 -10.83
N ALA A 532 -38.90 -30.67 -11.89
CA ALA A 532 -38.16 -31.56 -12.79
C ALA A 532 -36.84 -32.05 -12.15
N ASP A 533 -36.66 -33.38 -12.03
CA ASP A 533 -35.48 -33.98 -11.39
C ASP A 533 -34.15 -33.61 -12.08
N ASP A 534 -34.18 -33.33 -13.39
CA ASP A 534 -33.01 -32.98 -14.21
C ASP A 534 -32.76 -31.47 -14.32
N GLU A 535 -33.52 -30.64 -13.61
CA GLU A 535 -33.34 -29.19 -13.61
C GLU A 535 -32.72 -28.68 -12.31
N MET A 536 -31.82 -27.71 -12.45
CA MET A 536 -31.24 -26.97 -11.33
C MET A 536 -31.98 -25.64 -11.19
N VAL A 537 -32.31 -25.26 -9.95
CA VAL A 537 -33.01 -24.02 -9.65
C VAL A 537 -32.07 -22.98 -9.04
N SER A 538 -32.47 -21.70 -9.13
CA SER A 538 -31.80 -20.63 -8.41
C SER A 538 -31.89 -20.91 -6.90
N PRO A 539 -30.76 -20.83 -6.17
CA PRO A 539 -30.75 -21.04 -4.72
C PRO A 539 -31.20 -19.80 -3.93
N VAL A 540 -31.39 -18.66 -4.58
CA VAL A 540 -31.63 -17.36 -3.93
C VAL A 540 -32.52 -16.46 -4.78
N ASP A 541 -33.15 -15.49 -4.12
CA ASP A 541 -33.69 -14.30 -4.77
C ASP A 541 -32.56 -13.30 -5.01
N ALA A 542 -32.28 -12.96 -6.27
CA ALA A 542 -31.10 -12.18 -6.61
C ALA A 542 -31.17 -11.55 -8.01
N LYS A 543 -30.14 -10.76 -8.33
CA LYS A 543 -29.80 -10.34 -9.68
C LYS A 543 -28.67 -11.23 -10.22
N ILE A 544 -28.80 -11.74 -11.45
CA ILE A 544 -27.72 -12.49 -12.12
C ILE A 544 -26.64 -11.52 -12.57
N THR A 545 -25.41 -11.64 -12.07
CA THR A 545 -24.30 -10.72 -12.42
C THR A 545 -23.30 -11.29 -13.41
N GLY A 546 -23.39 -12.59 -13.70
CA GLY A 546 -22.56 -13.25 -14.70
C GLY A 546 -22.65 -14.76 -14.59
N TYR A 547 -22.56 -15.45 -15.72
CA TYR A 547 -22.53 -16.90 -15.82
C TYR A 547 -21.74 -17.30 -17.07
N GLY A 548 -21.22 -18.52 -17.10
CA GLY A 548 -20.47 -19.02 -18.25
C GLY A 548 -19.60 -20.24 -17.94
N ASP A 549 -18.65 -20.49 -18.83
CA ASP A 549 -17.64 -21.54 -18.70
C ASP A 549 -16.41 -21.06 -17.93
N ILE A 550 -15.82 -21.97 -17.16
CA ILE A 550 -14.55 -21.75 -16.46
C ILE A 550 -13.44 -22.14 -17.43
N ASN A 551 -12.52 -21.25 -17.80
CA ASN A 551 -11.46 -21.59 -18.77
C ASN A 551 -10.11 -21.74 -18.07
N GLN A 552 -9.55 -22.95 -18.00
CA GLN A 552 -8.23 -23.20 -17.38
C GLN A 552 -8.11 -22.58 -15.97
N ARG A 553 -9.19 -22.66 -15.17
CA ARG A 553 -9.35 -22.09 -13.81
C ARG A 553 -9.59 -20.58 -13.76
N ILE A 554 -9.87 -19.93 -14.87
CA ILE A 554 -10.23 -18.50 -14.92
C ILE A 554 -11.76 -18.40 -15.04
N ILE A 555 -12.37 -17.67 -14.10
CA ILE A 555 -13.78 -17.28 -14.15
C ILE A 555 -13.83 -15.83 -14.62
N ILE A 556 -14.61 -15.56 -15.69
CA ILE A 556 -14.74 -14.22 -16.28
C ILE A 556 -16.11 -13.64 -15.94
N GLN A 557 -16.19 -12.78 -14.93
CA GLN A 557 -17.45 -12.10 -14.61
C GLN A 557 -17.79 -11.05 -15.68
N ALA A 558 -19.05 -10.59 -15.69
CA ALA A 558 -19.49 -9.51 -16.58
C ALA A 558 -18.55 -8.29 -16.52
N LYS A 559 -18.39 -7.61 -17.66
CA LYS A 559 -17.47 -6.47 -17.86
C LYS A 559 -15.98 -6.81 -17.72
N GLY A 560 -15.58 -8.08 -17.87
CA GLY A 560 -14.18 -8.49 -18.05
C GLY A 560 -13.36 -8.61 -16.75
N VAL A 561 -14.02 -8.69 -15.59
CA VAL A 561 -13.32 -8.95 -14.33
C VAL A 561 -13.09 -10.44 -14.17
N ASP A 562 -11.82 -10.84 -14.10
CA ASP A 562 -11.43 -12.22 -13.92
C ASP A 562 -11.03 -12.54 -12.48
N TYR A 563 -11.27 -13.79 -12.06
CA TYR A 563 -10.65 -14.32 -10.85
C TYR A 563 -10.31 -15.81 -11.00
N ASN A 564 -9.32 -16.22 -10.23
CA ASN A 564 -8.80 -17.58 -10.30
C ASN A 564 -9.63 -18.51 -9.41
N LEU A 565 -10.06 -19.63 -9.97
CA LEU A 565 -10.84 -20.68 -9.29
C LEU A 565 -10.10 -21.26 -8.08
N LYS A 566 -8.77 -21.41 -8.15
CA LYS A 566 -7.96 -21.87 -7.02
C LYS A 566 -8.00 -20.88 -5.86
N GLU A 567 -8.00 -19.58 -6.15
CA GLU A 567 -8.13 -18.58 -5.11
C GLU A 567 -9.54 -18.58 -4.50
N LEU A 568 -10.57 -18.81 -5.32
CA LEU A 568 -11.96 -18.92 -4.86
C LEU A 568 -12.17 -20.17 -3.98
N LEU A 569 -11.68 -21.33 -4.40
CA LEU A 569 -11.86 -22.59 -3.65
C LEU A 569 -10.83 -22.80 -2.54
N GLY A 570 -9.77 -22.00 -2.47
CA GLY A 570 -8.74 -22.08 -1.45
C GLY A 570 -8.00 -23.43 -1.48
N GLY A 571 -7.86 -24.07 -0.32
CA GLY A 571 -7.24 -25.39 -0.16
C GLY A 571 -8.15 -26.58 -0.48
N SER A 572 -9.30 -26.36 -1.13
CA SER A 572 -10.27 -27.42 -1.41
C SER A 572 -9.74 -28.51 -2.34
N LYS A 573 -9.99 -29.77 -1.99
CA LYS A 573 -9.67 -30.94 -2.83
C LYS A 573 -10.50 -31.02 -4.11
N TYR A 574 -11.64 -30.33 -4.17
CA TYR A 574 -12.56 -30.38 -5.31
C TYR A 574 -12.16 -29.42 -6.45
N LEU A 575 -10.99 -28.80 -6.38
CA LEU A 575 -10.53 -27.84 -7.39
C LEU A 575 -10.59 -28.41 -8.81
N GLU A 576 -10.11 -29.64 -9.02
CA GLU A 576 -10.07 -30.24 -10.35
C GLU A 576 -11.47 -30.63 -10.87
N ASP A 577 -12.41 -30.97 -9.99
CA ASP A 577 -13.79 -31.28 -10.38
C ASP A 577 -14.47 -30.09 -11.07
N PHE A 578 -14.15 -28.87 -10.63
CA PHE A 578 -14.70 -27.63 -11.18
C PHE A 578 -13.80 -26.98 -12.24
N THR A 579 -12.59 -27.51 -12.47
CA THR A 579 -11.74 -27.04 -13.57
C THR A 579 -12.45 -27.33 -14.89
N ASN A 580 -12.63 -26.30 -15.72
CA ASN A 580 -13.38 -26.38 -16.97
C ASN A 580 -14.89 -26.68 -16.81
N GLY A 581 -15.43 -26.45 -15.60
CA GLY A 581 -16.85 -26.49 -15.31
C GLY A 581 -17.61 -25.24 -15.74
N LYS A 582 -18.80 -25.04 -15.16
CA LYS A 582 -19.62 -23.84 -15.34
C LYS A 582 -19.77 -23.09 -14.03
N TYR A 583 -20.04 -21.79 -14.11
CA TYR A 583 -20.33 -20.96 -12.94
C TYR A 583 -21.49 -20.00 -13.20
N ILE A 584 -22.17 -19.60 -12.13
CA ILE A 584 -23.14 -18.49 -12.14
C ILE A 584 -23.03 -17.71 -10.83
N THR A 585 -23.14 -16.38 -10.90
CA THR A 585 -22.99 -15.46 -9.77
C THR A 585 -24.27 -14.65 -9.53
N PHE A 586 -24.80 -14.77 -8.33
CA PHE A 586 -26.02 -14.12 -7.85
C PHE A 586 -25.67 -13.00 -6.86
N TYR A 587 -26.11 -11.78 -7.15
CA TYR A 587 -26.01 -10.66 -6.22
C TYR A 587 -27.33 -10.46 -5.48
N LEU A 588 -27.29 -10.58 -4.15
CA LEU A 588 -28.43 -10.33 -3.29
C LEU A 588 -28.37 -8.87 -2.83
N SER A 589 -29.35 -8.08 -3.25
CA SER A 589 -29.50 -6.72 -2.77
C SER A 589 -30.29 -6.71 -1.46
N PRO A 590 -30.16 -5.68 -0.61
CA PRO A 590 -30.82 -5.68 0.72
C PRO A 590 -32.35 -5.83 0.70
N GLN A 591 -32.99 -5.62 -0.45
CA GLN A 591 -34.44 -5.81 -0.63
C GLN A 591 -34.85 -7.28 -0.78
N ASP A 592 -33.92 -8.13 -1.25
CA ASP A 592 -34.21 -9.50 -1.64
C ASP A 592 -34.31 -10.41 -0.39
N TYR A 593 -34.74 -11.65 -0.59
CA TYR A 593 -34.78 -12.67 0.46
C TYR A 593 -33.40 -13.33 0.64
N HIS A 594 -32.89 -13.36 1.87
CA HIS A 594 -31.48 -13.68 2.18
C HIS A 594 -31.22 -15.07 2.75
N ARG A 595 -32.21 -15.97 2.66
CA ARG A 595 -31.95 -17.40 2.87
C ARG A 595 -31.54 -18.04 1.54
N ILE A 596 -30.74 -19.08 1.65
CA ILE A 596 -30.04 -19.75 0.56
C ILE A 596 -30.55 -21.18 0.57
N HIS A 597 -31.05 -21.63 -0.56
CA HIS A 597 -31.69 -22.92 -0.74
C HIS A 597 -30.78 -23.86 -1.53
N SER A 598 -31.03 -25.17 -1.45
CA SER A 598 -30.33 -26.13 -2.27
C SER A 598 -30.78 -26.02 -3.72
N PRO A 599 -29.86 -25.83 -4.70
CA PRO A 599 -30.23 -25.68 -6.10
C PRO A 599 -30.66 -27.01 -6.76
N ALA A 600 -30.40 -28.15 -6.11
CA ALA A 600 -30.74 -29.48 -6.62
C ALA A 600 -30.86 -30.48 -5.45
N TYR A 601 -31.48 -31.62 -5.72
CA TYR A 601 -31.45 -32.77 -4.81
C TYR A 601 -30.01 -33.30 -4.69
N GLY A 602 -29.54 -33.59 -3.48
CA GLY A 602 -28.19 -34.11 -3.33
C GLY A 602 -27.76 -34.47 -1.91
N LYS A 603 -26.57 -35.06 -1.82
CA LYS A 603 -25.86 -35.31 -0.56
C LYS A 603 -24.88 -34.17 -0.27
N ILE A 604 -24.91 -33.62 0.94
CA ILE A 604 -23.92 -32.65 1.41
C ILE A 604 -22.63 -33.41 1.73
N LEU A 605 -21.58 -33.16 0.95
CA LEU A 605 -20.26 -33.80 1.11
C LEU A 605 -19.45 -33.20 2.26
N GLY A 606 -19.70 -31.92 2.57
CA GLY A 606 -18.89 -31.18 3.51
C GLY A 606 -18.89 -29.68 3.20
N TYR A 607 -18.03 -28.96 3.93
CA TYR A 607 -17.86 -27.53 3.74
C TYR A 607 -16.41 -27.08 3.82
N TYR A 608 -16.15 -25.94 3.21
CA TYR A 608 -14.89 -25.21 3.32
C TYR A 608 -15.17 -23.77 3.77
N TYR A 609 -14.53 -23.35 4.85
CA TYR A 609 -14.60 -21.98 5.36
C TYR A 609 -13.24 -21.30 5.20
N GLU A 610 -13.22 -20.17 4.51
CA GLU A 610 -12.04 -19.32 4.38
C GLU A 610 -12.31 -17.96 5.04
N PRO A 611 -11.56 -17.60 6.10
CA PRO A 611 -11.63 -16.26 6.65
C PRO A 611 -11.08 -15.24 5.65
N GLY A 612 -11.74 -14.09 5.53
CA GLY A 612 -11.34 -13.05 4.56
C GLY A 612 -11.67 -11.64 5.01
N LYS A 613 -11.63 -10.68 4.09
CA LYS A 613 -12.16 -9.34 4.34
C LYS A 613 -13.68 -9.34 4.14
N LEU A 614 -14.34 -8.21 4.38
CA LEU A 614 -15.77 -8.02 4.09
C LEU A 614 -15.93 -6.77 3.23
N PHE A 615 -15.32 -6.78 2.04
CA PHE A 615 -15.55 -5.70 1.07
C PHE A 615 -17.01 -5.71 0.62
N PRO A 616 -17.59 -4.54 0.31
CA PRO A 616 -18.93 -4.51 -0.25
C PRO A 616 -18.90 -5.19 -1.62
N VAL A 617 -19.99 -5.88 -1.97
CA VAL A 617 -20.13 -6.58 -3.26
C VAL A 617 -20.93 -5.76 -4.27
N ASN A 618 -21.03 -4.44 -4.08
CA ASN A 618 -21.64 -3.55 -5.05
C ASN A 618 -20.80 -3.50 -6.35
N GLU A 619 -21.42 -3.09 -7.45
CA GLU A 619 -20.76 -3.03 -8.76
C GLU A 619 -19.43 -2.24 -8.71
N LEU A 620 -19.39 -1.11 -8.00
CA LEU A 620 -18.19 -0.29 -7.86
C LEU A 620 -17.00 -1.05 -7.25
N ALA A 621 -17.24 -1.83 -6.21
CA ALA A 621 -16.20 -2.60 -5.52
C ALA A 621 -15.81 -3.85 -6.31
N VAL A 622 -16.77 -4.56 -6.92
CA VAL A 622 -16.49 -5.72 -7.78
C VAL A 622 -15.61 -5.33 -8.97
N PHE A 623 -15.88 -4.19 -9.62
CA PHE A 623 -15.02 -3.68 -10.70
C PHE A 623 -13.73 -3.03 -10.18
N GLY A 624 -13.75 -2.48 -8.96
CA GLY A 624 -12.61 -1.75 -8.39
C GLY A 624 -11.57 -2.64 -7.72
N ILE A 625 -11.93 -3.85 -7.29
CA ILE A 625 -11.09 -4.76 -6.51
C ILE A 625 -10.99 -6.08 -7.25
N ARG A 626 -9.90 -6.27 -8.00
CA ARG A 626 -9.63 -7.55 -8.68
C ARG A 626 -9.60 -8.70 -7.68
N GLY A 627 -10.29 -9.80 -8.00
CA GLY A 627 -10.43 -10.96 -7.13
C GLY A 627 -11.19 -10.65 -5.82
N LEU A 628 -12.24 -9.82 -5.87
CA LEU A 628 -13.01 -9.45 -4.67
C LEU A 628 -13.57 -10.67 -3.94
N PHE A 629 -14.21 -11.60 -4.64
CA PHE A 629 -14.85 -12.75 -3.99
C PHE A 629 -13.86 -13.69 -3.29
N PRO A 630 -12.70 -14.06 -3.89
CA PRO A 630 -11.65 -14.77 -3.17
C PRO A 630 -11.05 -14.02 -1.96
N LYS A 631 -11.07 -12.68 -1.97
CA LYS A 631 -10.57 -11.85 -0.86
C LYS A 631 -11.57 -11.77 0.29
N ASN A 632 -12.85 -11.94 0.02
CA ASN A 632 -13.89 -11.89 1.03
C ASN A 632 -13.99 -13.20 1.82
N GLU A 633 -14.46 -13.06 3.05
CA GLU A 633 -14.85 -14.20 3.89
C GLU A 633 -15.97 -14.98 3.19
N ARG A 634 -15.83 -16.31 3.18
CA ARG A 634 -16.76 -17.17 2.46
C ARG A 634 -16.87 -18.55 3.07
N LEU A 635 -18.03 -19.17 2.83
CA LEU A 635 -18.35 -20.53 3.21
C LEU A 635 -18.85 -21.29 1.98
N ILE A 636 -18.22 -22.41 1.66
CA ILE A 636 -18.53 -23.24 0.50
C ILE A 636 -19.17 -24.52 1.00
N THR A 637 -20.35 -24.84 0.51
CA THR A 637 -20.96 -26.17 0.71
C THR A 637 -20.81 -26.98 -0.56
N TYR A 638 -20.34 -28.22 -0.45
CA TYR A 638 -20.22 -29.13 -1.59
C TYR A 638 -21.38 -30.11 -1.58
N LEU A 639 -22.07 -30.18 -2.71
CA LEU A 639 -23.20 -31.09 -2.95
C LEU A 639 -22.78 -32.13 -3.98
N GLN A 640 -23.07 -33.40 -3.71
CA GLN A 640 -23.10 -34.46 -4.71
C GLN A 640 -24.54 -34.63 -5.16
N THR A 641 -24.82 -34.32 -6.43
CA THR A 641 -26.11 -34.62 -7.08
C THR A 641 -26.00 -35.93 -7.86
N GLU A 642 -27.11 -36.44 -8.38
CA GLU A 642 -27.11 -37.59 -9.30
C GLU A 642 -26.37 -37.30 -10.63
N TYR A 643 -26.16 -36.02 -10.97
CA TYR A 643 -25.61 -35.58 -12.26
C TYR A 643 -24.16 -35.09 -12.16
N GLY A 644 -23.68 -34.78 -10.96
CA GLY A 644 -22.34 -34.26 -10.71
C GLY A 644 -22.24 -33.43 -9.43
N LYS A 645 -21.05 -32.93 -9.14
CA LYS A 645 -20.79 -32.06 -7.99
C LYS A 645 -21.23 -30.62 -8.25
N VAL A 646 -21.76 -29.99 -7.22
CA VAL A 646 -22.13 -28.57 -7.21
C VAL A 646 -21.52 -27.92 -5.97
N ALA A 647 -20.84 -26.78 -6.14
CA ALA A 647 -20.39 -25.96 -5.01
C ALA A 647 -21.31 -24.76 -4.83
N VAL A 648 -21.89 -24.61 -3.64
CA VAL A 648 -22.69 -23.44 -3.25
C VAL A 648 -21.84 -22.53 -2.38
N ILE A 649 -21.27 -21.50 -2.99
CA ILE A 649 -20.32 -20.57 -2.38
C ILE A 649 -21.08 -19.36 -1.84
N LYS A 650 -21.03 -19.18 -0.52
CA LYS A 650 -21.66 -18.09 0.20
C LYS A 650 -20.58 -17.04 0.49
N VAL A 651 -20.63 -15.88 -0.16
CA VAL A 651 -19.62 -14.82 -0.02
C VAL A 651 -20.19 -13.70 0.83
N GLY A 652 -19.55 -13.45 1.99
CA GLY A 652 -19.90 -12.35 2.87
C GLY A 652 -19.46 -11.01 2.29
N ALA A 653 -20.13 -9.93 2.71
CA ALA A 653 -19.84 -8.56 2.30
C ALA A 653 -19.87 -7.60 3.50
N SER A 654 -19.67 -6.30 3.25
CA SER A 654 -19.80 -5.30 4.31
C SER A 654 -21.19 -5.35 4.96
N ASN A 655 -21.22 -5.21 6.29
CA ASN A 655 -22.40 -5.33 7.14
C ASN A 655 -22.97 -6.73 7.30
N VAL A 656 -22.42 -7.76 6.62
CA VAL A 656 -22.73 -9.15 6.91
C VAL A 656 -22.28 -9.47 8.32
N GLY A 657 -23.25 -9.66 9.21
CA GLY A 657 -23.05 -10.11 10.56
C GLY A 657 -22.38 -11.47 10.56
N ARG A 658 -23.04 -12.48 9.98
CA ARG A 658 -22.64 -13.90 9.98
C ARG A 658 -23.23 -14.66 8.78
N ILE A 659 -22.55 -15.71 8.34
CA ILE A 659 -23.12 -16.77 7.49
C ILE A 659 -23.43 -17.97 8.37
N ARG A 660 -24.62 -18.55 8.21
CA ARG A 660 -25.06 -19.78 8.88
C ARG A 660 -25.53 -20.82 7.87
N VAL A 661 -25.46 -22.08 8.26
CA VAL A 661 -26.00 -23.22 7.50
C VAL A 661 -26.89 -24.07 8.37
N THR A 662 -27.82 -24.78 7.75
CA THR A 662 -28.86 -25.58 8.42
C THR A 662 -28.38 -26.98 8.83
N TYR A 663 -27.42 -27.54 8.10
CA TYR A 663 -26.92 -28.90 8.32
C TYR A 663 -25.88 -29.03 9.43
N ASP A 664 -25.37 -27.92 9.98
CA ASP A 664 -24.44 -27.93 11.12
C ASP A 664 -24.51 -26.58 11.86
N ASN A 665 -25.25 -26.58 12.98
CA ASN A 665 -25.53 -25.39 13.79
C ASN A 665 -24.28 -24.76 14.44
N LYS A 666 -23.15 -25.47 14.49
CA LYS A 666 -21.89 -24.94 15.03
C LYS A 666 -21.18 -24.01 14.05
N ILE A 667 -21.58 -24.00 12.78
CA ILE A 667 -20.93 -23.21 11.73
C ILE A 667 -21.48 -21.78 11.74
N VAL A 668 -20.62 -20.86 12.14
CA VAL A 668 -20.88 -19.42 12.12
C VAL A 668 -19.62 -18.69 11.70
N THR A 669 -19.73 -17.83 10.68
CA THR A 669 -18.58 -17.03 10.20
C THR A 669 -18.44 -15.71 10.96
N ASN A 670 -17.39 -14.93 10.65
CA ASN A 670 -17.10 -13.62 11.26
C ASN A 670 -17.01 -13.63 12.80
N THR A 671 -16.52 -14.74 13.37
CA THR A 671 -16.27 -14.90 14.81
C THR A 671 -14.93 -14.27 15.22
N LEU A 672 -14.64 -14.24 16.53
CA LEU A 672 -13.41 -13.63 17.07
C LEU A 672 -12.15 -14.41 16.66
N ILE A 673 -12.25 -15.74 16.62
CA ILE A 673 -11.20 -16.66 16.18
C ILE A 673 -11.51 -17.12 14.76
N ARG A 674 -10.63 -16.77 13.82
CA ARG A 674 -10.87 -16.90 12.38
C ARG A 674 -9.80 -17.77 11.75
N THR A 675 -10.03 -19.07 11.74
CA THR A 675 -9.15 -20.06 11.11
C THR A 675 -9.86 -20.72 9.93
N THR A 676 -9.10 -21.06 8.89
CA THR A 676 -9.59 -21.88 7.78
C THR A 676 -10.05 -23.23 8.32
N ARG A 677 -11.19 -23.72 7.82
CA ARG A 677 -11.75 -25.03 8.22
C ARG A 677 -12.22 -25.81 7.00
N THR A 678 -11.89 -27.08 6.98
CA THR A 678 -12.37 -28.04 6.00
C THR A 678 -12.98 -29.20 6.76
N VAL A 679 -14.24 -29.54 6.45
CA VAL A 679 -14.93 -30.67 7.06
C VAL A 679 -15.54 -31.51 5.95
N GLU A 680 -15.40 -32.82 6.08
CA GLU A 680 -15.99 -33.81 5.18
C GLU A 680 -16.91 -34.72 5.98
N TYR A 681 -18.13 -34.89 5.49
CA TYR A 681 -19.10 -35.80 6.10
C TYR A 681 -18.96 -37.18 5.45
N LYS A 682 -17.99 -37.96 5.92
CA LYS A 682 -17.74 -39.33 5.43
C LYS A 682 -18.68 -40.36 6.06
N GLU A 683 -18.89 -40.23 7.36
CA GLU A 683 -19.63 -41.21 8.19
C GLU A 683 -21.13 -40.89 8.31
N VAL A 684 -21.52 -39.63 8.08
CA VAL A 684 -22.91 -39.18 8.15
C VAL A 684 -23.38 -38.80 6.76
N SER A 685 -24.49 -39.40 6.32
CA SER A 685 -25.13 -39.04 5.04
C SER A 685 -26.18 -37.97 5.26
N ILE A 686 -25.84 -36.72 4.95
CA ILE A 686 -26.77 -35.59 5.04
C ILE A 686 -27.38 -35.34 3.65
N MET A 687 -28.64 -35.74 3.47
CA MET A 687 -29.40 -35.48 2.26
C MET A 687 -30.10 -34.12 2.33
N ILE A 688 -30.28 -33.47 1.19
CA ILE A 688 -31.02 -32.21 1.09
C ILE A 688 -31.87 -32.17 -0.17
N ASP A 689 -33.13 -31.77 0.00
CA ASP A 689 -34.09 -31.64 -1.09
C ASP A 689 -33.84 -30.40 -1.93
N LYS A 690 -34.24 -30.48 -3.21
CA LYS A 690 -34.23 -29.32 -4.11
C LYS A 690 -35.13 -28.24 -3.52
N GLY A 691 -34.60 -27.03 -3.33
CA GLY A 691 -35.31 -25.91 -2.72
C GLY A 691 -35.38 -25.92 -1.19
N ALA A 692 -34.83 -26.93 -0.49
CA ALA A 692 -34.72 -26.90 0.97
C ALA A 692 -33.69 -25.85 1.44
N GLU A 693 -33.91 -25.25 2.62
CA GLU A 693 -32.99 -24.24 3.16
C GLU A 693 -31.62 -24.85 3.48
N LEU A 694 -30.57 -24.29 2.86
CA LEU A 694 -29.18 -24.69 3.04
C LEU A 694 -28.43 -23.76 4.01
N GLY A 695 -28.83 -22.49 4.09
CA GLY A 695 -28.23 -21.51 4.97
C GLY A 695 -28.79 -20.11 4.77
N ARG A 696 -28.18 -19.12 5.42
CA ARG A 696 -28.64 -17.72 5.34
C ARG A 696 -27.51 -16.74 5.59
N PHE A 697 -27.71 -15.54 5.06
CA PHE A 697 -26.88 -14.38 5.39
C PHE A 697 -27.58 -13.48 6.39
N GLU A 698 -26.92 -13.19 7.49
CA GLU A 698 -27.31 -12.10 8.39
C GLU A 698 -26.78 -10.78 7.78
N MET A 699 -27.45 -10.22 6.75
CA MET A 699 -27.13 -9.03 5.91
C MET A 699 -26.50 -9.30 4.52
N GLY A 700 -26.43 -8.28 3.64
CA GLY A 700 -26.28 -8.42 2.16
C GLY A 700 -25.02 -9.12 1.61
N SER A 701 -25.13 -9.79 0.47
CA SER A 701 -24.21 -10.89 0.13
C SER A 701 -24.17 -11.28 -1.36
N THR A 702 -23.33 -12.27 -1.70
CA THR A 702 -23.27 -12.88 -3.04
C THR A 702 -23.25 -14.40 -2.90
N VAL A 703 -23.96 -15.09 -3.80
CA VAL A 703 -23.87 -16.56 -3.96
C VAL A 703 -23.26 -16.88 -5.30
N ILE A 704 -22.31 -17.81 -5.33
CA ILE A 704 -21.72 -18.33 -6.57
C ILE A 704 -21.97 -19.83 -6.60
N LEU A 705 -22.51 -20.32 -7.72
CA LEU A 705 -22.56 -21.75 -8.00
C LEU A 705 -21.41 -22.13 -8.92
N LEU A 706 -20.80 -23.28 -8.63
CA LEU A 706 -19.91 -23.97 -9.55
C LEU A 706 -20.50 -25.34 -9.87
N MET A 707 -20.46 -25.73 -11.13
CA MET A 707 -20.94 -27.01 -11.63
C MET A 707 -19.78 -27.76 -12.25
N GLU A 708 -19.71 -29.05 -11.97
CA GLU A 708 -18.70 -29.96 -12.51
C GLU A 708 -18.68 -29.95 -14.05
N LYS A 709 -17.50 -30.14 -14.62
CA LYS A 709 -17.31 -30.21 -16.08
C LYS A 709 -18.27 -31.21 -16.74
N ASP A 710 -18.85 -30.78 -17.87
CA ASP A 710 -19.72 -31.59 -18.73
C ASP A 710 -21.01 -32.10 -18.05
N THR A 711 -21.46 -31.46 -16.96
CA THR A 711 -22.67 -31.90 -16.23
C THR A 711 -23.91 -31.03 -16.43
N PHE A 712 -23.75 -29.78 -16.85
CA PHE A 712 -24.82 -28.78 -16.82
C PHE A 712 -24.88 -27.92 -18.10
N GLN A 713 -26.07 -27.44 -18.44
CA GLN A 713 -26.32 -26.49 -19.53
C GLN A 713 -27.32 -25.42 -19.05
N PHE A 714 -26.94 -24.15 -19.20
CA PHE A 714 -27.80 -23.02 -18.83
C PHE A 714 -29.03 -22.93 -19.74
N SER A 715 -30.15 -22.50 -19.17
CA SER A 715 -31.28 -21.95 -19.93
C SER A 715 -30.91 -20.58 -20.52
N SER A 716 -31.81 -19.97 -21.29
CA SER A 716 -31.65 -18.60 -21.79
C SER A 716 -31.77 -17.59 -20.64
N LEU A 717 -30.66 -17.33 -19.95
CA LEU A 717 -30.57 -16.37 -18.84
C LEU A 717 -30.07 -15.01 -19.33
N VAL A 718 -30.61 -13.93 -18.78
CA VAL A 718 -30.14 -12.57 -19.08
C VAL A 718 -29.34 -12.01 -17.91
N VAL A 719 -28.13 -11.52 -18.18
CA VAL A 719 -27.31 -10.85 -17.17
C VAL A 719 -27.98 -9.54 -16.78
N ASN A 720 -28.00 -9.24 -15.49
CA ASN A 720 -28.67 -8.13 -14.82
C ASN A 720 -30.17 -8.26 -14.61
N GLU A 721 -30.77 -9.39 -14.97
CA GLU A 721 -32.16 -9.67 -14.66
C GLU A 721 -32.31 -10.20 -13.22
N LYS A 722 -33.50 -9.96 -12.63
CA LYS A 722 -33.88 -10.55 -11.36
C LYS A 722 -34.29 -12.00 -11.57
N ILE A 723 -33.94 -12.84 -10.61
CA ILE A 723 -34.34 -14.23 -10.52
C ILE A 723 -34.77 -14.53 -9.08
N THR A 724 -35.78 -15.36 -8.92
CA THR A 724 -36.27 -15.80 -7.60
C THR A 724 -35.79 -17.22 -7.32
N TYR A 725 -35.67 -17.60 -6.05
CA TYR A 725 -35.31 -18.98 -5.74
C TYR A 725 -36.41 -19.93 -6.21
N GLY A 726 -36.01 -21.14 -6.60
CA GLY A 726 -36.94 -22.15 -7.12
C GLY A 726 -37.17 -22.08 -8.63
N THR A 727 -36.84 -20.97 -9.32
CA THR A 727 -36.90 -20.91 -10.78
C THR A 727 -35.72 -21.61 -11.43
N THR A 728 -35.95 -22.31 -12.54
CA THR A 728 -34.91 -23.03 -13.29
C THR A 728 -33.82 -22.10 -13.82
N ILE A 729 -32.56 -22.52 -13.64
CA ILE A 729 -31.37 -21.87 -14.24
C ILE A 729 -30.77 -22.69 -15.38
N GLY A 730 -31.34 -23.86 -15.65
CA GLY A 730 -30.88 -24.77 -16.69
C GLY A 730 -30.98 -26.24 -16.30
N LYS A 731 -30.49 -27.09 -17.19
CA LYS A 731 -30.66 -28.54 -17.12
C LYS A 731 -29.34 -29.27 -16.93
N PHE A 732 -29.40 -30.36 -16.17
CA PHE A 732 -28.32 -31.34 -16.13
C PHE A 732 -28.30 -32.18 -17.42
N LYS A 733 -27.12 -32.68 -17.79
CA LYS A 733 -26.94 -33.46 -19.03
C LYS A 733 -27.27 -34.94 -18.87
N LYS A 734 -26.49 -35.66 -18.06
CA LYS A 734 -26.63 -37.13 -17.88
C LYS A 734 -26.37 -37.50 -16.43
N LYS A 735 -27.16 -38.45 -15.90
CA LYS A 735 -26.95 -39.02 -14.57
C LYS A 735 -25.60 -39.76 -14.52
N LYS A 736 -24.83 -39.51 -13.46
CA LYS A 736 -23.54 -40.13 -13.16
C LYS A 736 -23.63 -41.13 -12.01
N CYS A 737 -24.55 -40.93 -11.07
CA CYS A 737 -24.78 -41.83 -9.95
C CYS A 737 -26.25 -41.84 -9.53
N LYS A 738 -26.62 -42.76 -8.64
CA LYS A 738 -27.94 -42.83 -8.01
C LYS A 738 -27.79 -42.48 -6.53
N LEU A 739 -28.62 -41.58 -6.03
CA LEU A 739 -28.66 -41.24 -4.61
C LEU A 739 -29.86 -41.94 -3.95
N PRO A 740 -29.80 -42.22 -2.63
CA PRO A 740 -30.99 -42.64 -1.90
C PRO A 740 -32.04 -41.53 -2.05
N LYS A 741 -33.31 -41.89 -2.29
CA LYS A 741 -34.44 -40.95 -2.31
C LYS A 741 -35.11 -40.93 -0.95
#